data_AF-A0A8X8VYD9-F1
#
_entry.id   AF-A0A8X8VYD9-F1
#
_cell.length_a   1.000
_cell.length_b   1.000
_cell.length_c   1.000
_cell.angle_alpha   90.00
_cell.angle_beta   90.00
_cell.angle_gamma   90.00
#
_symmetry.space_group_name_H-M   'P 1'
#
loop_
_entity.id
_entity.type
_entity.pdbx_description
1 polymer ?
#
loop_
_entity_poly.entity_id
_entity_poly.type
_entity_poly.pdbx_seq_one_letter_code
_entity_poly.pdbx_strand_id
1 'polypeptide(L)'
;MLQCIFVLSDSGEVLLEKQLTGHRVDRAICDWFWNQILTQGDSLKLVPVISSPTHYLFQVVREGITFLACTQVEMPPLMAIEFLCRVADVLSNYLDGLNEDLIKDNFVIVYEEMIAPPNIVSKVLSVVTGNTSNVSNTLPGATASYVPWRKTDLKHATNEVYVDLVEEMDATINRDGNLVKCEIYGEVQVNSNLSGLPDLTLSFANPSIFNDVRFHPCVRLRPWELNQNLSFVPPDGQFKLMSYRVKKLKSTPIYVKPQFTSDSGTCRISVLVGIRNDPGKPIDNITVEFRLPPCVTASDLSPNYGSVNVLADKTCSWTIGRMPKDKAPSMSGTLVLETGMERLHVFPTFQVAFRIMGVALSGLKIDKLDLKNPLSRPHKGFRALTRGARDKILRSDELGMGQSRIFSSSRHFNFSNRSRTPFLVARDAPDLRNFSASVESRANDKNFDRIYVQGGINVKPLQEEKISADERVEGGVNVRKSEWSREVGKEESEMEKEAWKLLRNAVVTYCGSPVGTVAANDPNDKTPLNYDQVFIRDFVPSAFAFLLKGEGEIVRNFLLHTLQLQSWEKTVDCYSPGQGLMPASFKVRSVALDDNKFEEVLDPDFGESAIGRVAPVDSGLWWIILLRAYGKLTGDYGLQERVDVQTGIKLILNLCLSDGFDMFPTLLVTDGSCMIDRRMGIHGHPLEIQVSLLHILVGKSLFYSALRCSREMLALDEGSKNLVRAINNRLSALSFHIREYYWVDMKKINEIYRYKTEEYSTEATNKFNIYPDQIPHWLMDWIPETGGYLIGNLQPAHMDFRFFTLGNLWSIVSSLGTPRQNEAVLNLVEAKWDDLIGQMPLKICYPAVESEEWRIITGSDPKNTPWSYHNGGSWPTLLWQFTLACMKMHRTDLAKKALDIAEKRLSLDGWPEYYDTRSGKFIGKQARLYQTWSIAGYLTSKVLMEKPDAAALLFWEEDYDILENCICAMSNSNRKKCSRRLAKSQILV
;
A
#
# COMPACT_ATOMS: atom_id res chain seq x y z
N MET A 1 17.00 5.52 14.42
CA MET A 1 16.68 4.62 13.29
C MET A 1 17.62 5.00 12.16
N LEU A 2 18.14 4.02 11.41
CA LEU A 2 19.04 4.33 10.28
C LEU A 2 18.30 5.18 9.23
N GLN A 3 18.97 6.21 8.72
CA GLN A 3 18.42 7.16 7.75
C GLN A 3 18.89 6.86 6.33
N CYS A 4 20.11 6.35 6.17
CA CYS A 4 20.66 5.87 4.91
C CYS A 4 21.64 4.71 5.16
N ILE A 5 21.82 3.86 4.14
CA ILE A 5 22.93 2.91 4.02
C ILE A 5 23.65 3.20 2.69
N PHE A 6 24.97 3.15 2.70
CA PHE A 6 25.83 3.20 1.52
C PHE A 6 26.63 1.90 1.43
N VAL A 7 26.88 1.44 0.21
CA VAL A 7 27.85 0.37 -0.09
C VAL A 7 28.99 1.02 -0.88
N LEU A 8 30.21 0.89 -0.38
CA LEU A 8 31.41 1.52 -0.92
C LEU A 8 32.41 0.45 -1.34
N SER A 9 33.16 0.71 -2.42
CA SER A 9 34.32 -0.11 -2.79
C SER A 9 35.55 0.18 -1.93
N ASP A 10 36.60 -0.63 -2.07
CA ASP A 10 37.90 -0.44 -1.40
C ASP A 10 38.63 0.85 -1.88
N SER A 11 38.18 1.46 -2.98
CA SER A 11 38.64 2.79 -3.42
C SER A 11 37.80 3.95 -2.86
N GLY A 12 36.61 3.67 -2.30
CA GLY A 12 35.68 4.65 -1.74
C GLY A 12 34.58 5.13 -2.69
N GLU A 13 34.45 4.54 -3.89
CA GLU A 13 33.33 4.85 -4.78
C GLU A 13 32.01 4.40 -4.15
N VAL A 14 30.99 5.26 -4.17
CA VAL A 14 29.63 4.92 -3.71
C VAL A 14 28.96 4.03 -4.75
N LEU A 15 29.10 2.72 -4.58
CA LEU A 15 28.50 1.69 -5.45
C LEU A 15 26.96 1.72 -5.38
N LEU A 16 26.40 1.90 -4.18
CA LEU A 16 24.97 1.90 -3.93
C LEU A 16 24.62 2.83 -2.76
N GLU A 17 23.52 3.58 -2.88
CA GLU A 17 22.92 4.33 -1.77
C GLU A 17 21.46 3.92 -1.54
N LYS A 18 21.05 3.74 -0.28
CA LYS A 18 19.69 3.41 0.12
C LYS A 18 19.22 4.32 1.25
N GLN A 19 18.47 5.36 0.88
CA GLN A 19 17.77 6.23 1.81
C GLN A 19 16.60 5.44 2.44
N LEU A 20 16.53 5.41 3.78
CA LEU A 20 15.55 4.65 4.58
C LEU A 20 14.48 5.53 5.24
N THR A 21 14.63 6.86 5.16
CA THR A 21 13.70 7.84 5.71
C THR A 21 13.49 9.00 4.75
N GLY A 22 12.39 9.74 4.88
CA GLY A 22 12.07 10.88 4.02
C GLY A 22 13.02 12.09 4.13
N HIS A 23 14.03 12.03 5.00
CA HIS A 23 15.11 13.02 5.06
C HIS A 23 16.35 12.46 4.38
N ARG A 24 16.69 12.99 3.20
CA ARG A 24 17.85 12.57 2.41
C ARG A 24 19.16 12.90 3.13
N VAL A 25 19.98 11.87 3.36
CA VAL A 25 21.39 12.01 3.77
C VAL A 25 22.24 12.34 2.54
N ASP A 26 23.07 13.38 2.63
CA ASP A 26 23.95 13.82 1.54
C ASP A 26 25.17 12.88 1.37
N ARG A 27 25.63 12.67 0.13
CA ARG A 27 26.80 11.84 -0.18
C ARG A 27 28.12 12.44 0.34
N ALA A 28 28.17 13.75 0.61
CA ALA A 28 29.32 14.42 1.21
C ALA A 28 29.77 13.80 2.56
N ILE A 29 28.91 13.01 3.22
CA ILE A 29 29.28 12.26 4.43
C ILE A 29 30.15 11.03 4.13
N CYS A 30 30.02 10.42 2.95
CA CYS A 30 30.90 9.36 2.47
C CYS A 30 32.28 9.94 2.16
N ASP A 31 32.34 11.08 1.46
CA ASP A 31 33.59 11.80 1.20
C ASP A 31 34.31 12.16 2.50
N TRP A 32 33.59 12.68 3.50
CA TRP A 32 34.15 12.97 4.82
C TRP A 32 34.68 11.71 5.52
N PHE A 33 33.92 10.62 5.50
CA PHE A 33 34.28 9.33 6.10
C PHE A 33 35.52 8.70 5.44
N TRP A 34 35.60 8.75 4.11
CA TRP A 34 36.75 8.20 3.38
C TRP A 34 38.02 9.03 3.58
N ASN A 35 37.89 10.37 3.61
CA ASN A 35 39.00 11.24 3.98
C ASN A 35 39.48 11.00 5.43
N GLN A 36 38.59 10.68 6.37
CA GLN A 36 38.99 10.27 7.73
C GLN A 36 39.80 8.97 7.72
N ILE A 37 39.34 7.93 7.00
CA ILE A 37 40.07 6.65 6.85
C ILE A 37 41.46 6.89 6.25
N LEU A 38 41.55 7.64 5.16
CA LEU A 38 42.82 7.97 4.50
C LEU A 38 43.77 8.78 5.40
N THR A 39 43.24 9.61 6.31
CA THR A 39 44.04 10.47 7.20
C THR A 39 44.53 9.73 8.46
N GLN A 40 43.78 8.74 8.96
CA GLN A 40 44.13 7.98 10.19
C GLN A 40 44.68 6.57 9.93
N GLY A 41 44.65 6.11 8.68
CA GLY A 41 45.15 4.79 8.25
C GLY A 41 44.32 3.61 8.78
N ASP A 42 44.91 2.41 8.74
CA ASP A 42 44.24 1.14 9.10
C ASP A 42 43.68 1.10 10.53
N SER A 43 44.08 2.04 11.40
CA SER A 43 43.51 2.18 12.75
C SER A 43 41.99 2.43 12.73
N LEU A 44 41.45 3.11 11.71
CA LEU A 44 40.00 3.34 11.58
C LEU A 44 39.23 2.15 10.98
N LYS A 45 39.86 1.22 10.24
CA LYS A 45 39.17 0.03 9.72
C LYS A 45 38.65 -0.89 10.83
N LEU A 46 39.19 -0.75 12.04
CA LEU A 46 38.82 -1.50 13.24
C LEU A 46 37.78 -0.77 14.13
N VAL A 47 37.28 0.39 13.71
CA VAL A 47 36.34 1.22 14.50
C VAL A 47 34.94 1.18 13.88
N PRO A 48 34.04 0.26 14.30
CA PRO A 48 32.74 0.06 13.65
C PRO A 48 31.71 1.16 13.94
N VAL A 49 32.07 2.20 14.71
CA VAL A 49 31.20 3.34 15.07
C VAL A 49 32.00 4.63 15.05
N ILE A 50 31.66 5.58 14.17
CA ILE A 50 32.36 6.86 14.02
C ILE A 50 31.34 8.00 14.17
N SER A 51 31.67 9.03 14.94
CA SER A 51 30.84 10.24 15.03
C SER A 51 31.33 11.27 14.01
N SER A 52 30.49 11.61 13.03
CA SER A 52 30.72 12.79 12.19
C SER A 52 30.10 14.04 12.84
N PRO A 53 30.34 15.26 12.30
CA PRO A 53 29.70 16.48 12.79
C PRO A 53 28.17 16.53 12.61
N THR A 54 27.58 15.60 11.85
CA THR A 54 26.15 15.61 11.50
C THR A 54 25.42 14.29 11.76
N HIS A 55 26.12 13.14 11.75
CA HIS A 55 25.51 11.82 11.95
C HIS A 55 26.49 10.89 12.69
N TYR A 56 25.95 9.95 13.44
CA TYR A 56 26.63 8.71 13.79
C TYR A 56 26.69 7.79 12.57
N LEU A 57 27.86 7.25 12.33
CA LEU A 57 28.18 6.32 11.25
C LEU A 57 28.49 4.94 11.85
N PHE A 58 27.99 3.89 11.21
CA PHE A 58 28.29 2.49 11.55
C PHE A 58 28.90 1.82 10.32
N GLN A 59 30.03 1.12 10.46
CA GLN A 59 30.67 0.44 9.34
C GLN A 59 30.88 -1.06 9.59
N VAL A 60 30.75 -1.85 8.52
CA VAL A 60 31.12 -3.27 8.45
C VAL A 60 31.83 -3.50 7.11
N VAL A 61 33.01 -4.12 7.16
CA VAL A 61 33.79 -4.48 5.97
C VAL A 61 33.68 -6.00 5.73
N ARG A 62 33.51 -6.40 4.46
CA ARG A 62 33.60 -7.79 3.98
C ARG A 62 34.29 -7.79 2.62
N GLU A 63 35.35 -8.57 2.47
CA GLU A 63 35.97 -8.89 1.15
C GLU A 63 36.38 -7.69 0.26
N GLY A 64 36.62 -6.51 0.88
CA GLY A 64 36.96 -5.26 0.19
C GLY A 64 35.77 -4.31 -0.02
N ILE A 65 34.56 -4.73 0.35
CA ILE A 65 33.35 -3.90 0.31
C ILE A 65 33.04 -3.35 1.71
N THR A 66 32.80 -2.04 1.79
CA THR A 66 32.47 -1.33 3.03
C THR A 66 30.99 -0.95 3.06
N PHE A 67 30.24 -1.56 3.96
CA PHE A 67 28.85 -1.21 4.25
C PHE A 67 28.81 -0.14 5.35
N LEU A 68 28.21 1.01 5.04
CA LEU A 68 28.20 2.20 5.90
C LEU A 68 26.75 2.66 6.16
N ALA A 69 26.30 2.74 7.41
CA ALA A 69 24.96 3.24 7.75
C ALA A 69 24.99 4.52 8.62
N CYS A 70 24.06 5.43 8.37
CA CYS A 70 24.04 6.78 8.96
C CYS A 70 22.80 7.04 9.83
N THR A 71 22.94 7.77 10.94
CA THR A 71 21.80 8.30 11.72
C THR A 71 22.14 9.55 12.54
N GLN A 72 21.22 10.50 12.64
CA GLN A 72 21.28 11.68 13.51
C GLN A 72 20.84 11.41 14.95
N VAL A 73 20.18 10.27 15.20
CA VAL A 73 19.57 9.95 16.50
C VAL A 73 20.30 8.78 17.14
N GLU A 74 20.78 8.95 18.37
CA GLU A 74 21.48 7.88 19.10
C GLU A 74 20.66 6.58 19.11
N MET A 75 21.31 5.47 18.78
CA MET A 75 20.73 4.13 18.80
C MET A 75 21.80 3.11 19.22
N PRO A 76 21.41 1.93 19.75
CA PRO A 76 22.36 0.89 20.16
C PRO A 76 23.25 0.48 18.97
N PRO A 77 24.58 0.71 19.01
CA PRO A 77 25.42 0.51 17.82
C PRO A 77 25.45 -0.94 17.34
N LEU A 78 25.40 -1.89 18.28
CA LEU A 78 25.27 -3.33 17.99
C LEU A 78 24.05 -3.65 17.09
N MET A 79 22.96 -2.89 17.18
CA MET A 79 21.78 -3.10 16.33
C MET A 79 22.02 -2.67 14.87
N ALA A 80 22.81 -1.62 14.65
CA ALA A 80 23.21 -1.21 13.31
C ALA A 80 24.27 -2.16 12.73
N ILE A 81 25.26 -2.54 13.54
CA ILE A 81 26.35 -3.46 13.14
C ILE A 81 25.80 -4.86 12.81
N GLU A 82 24.95 -5.43 13.67
CA GLU A 82 24.27 -6.72 13.43
C GLU A 82 23.43 -6.69 12.15
N PHE A 83 22.73 -5.58 11.89
CA PHE A 83 21.95 -5.40 10.67
C PHE A 83 22.85 -5.33 9.43
N LEU A 84 23.94 -4.56 9.47
CA LEU A 84 24.90 -4.47 8.37
C LEU A 84 25.64 -5.79 8.11
N CYS A 85 26.03 -6.52 9.17
CA CYS A 85 26.55 -7.88 9.05
C CYS A 85 25.55 -8.77 8.31
N ARG A 86 24.28 -8.82 8.73
CA ARG A 86 23.26 -9.64 8.06
C ARG A 86 23.02 -9.26 6.60
N VAL A 87 23.05 -7.98 6.25
CA VAL A 87 22.95 -7.53 4.85
C VAL A 87 24.14 -8.07 4.05
N ALA A 88 25.37 -7.88 4.54
CA ALA A 88 26.57 -8.35 3.86
C ALA A 88 26.61 -9.90 3.78
N ASP A 89 26.25 -10.59 4.86
CA ASP A 89 26.23 -12.05 4.92
C ASP A 89 25.15 -12.63 3.98
N VAL A 90 23.96 -12.00 3.85
CA VAL A 90 22.94 -12.39 2.86
C VAL A 90 23.44 -12.20 1.43
N LEU A 91 24.03 -11.04 1.12
CA LEU A 91 24.54 -10.73 -0.22
C LEU A 91 25.70 -11.67 -0.61
N SER A 92 26.60 -11.98 0.33
CA SER A 92 27.68 -12.96 0.15
C SER A 92 27.14 -14.37 -0.18
N ASN A 93 26.08 -14.82 0.51
CA ASN A 93 25.40 -16.09 0.22
C ASN A 93 24.57 -16.08 -1.08
N TYR A 94 24.23 -14.91 -1.63
CA TYR A 94 23.49 -14.80 -2.89
C TYR A 94 24.44 -14.77 -4.10
N LEU A 95 25.57 -14.06 -3.98
CA LEU A 95 26.52 -13.78 -5.06
C LEU A 95 27.74 -14.73 -5.09
N ASP A 96 27.79 -15.72 -4.19
CA ASP A 96 28.96 -16.58 -3.94
C ASP A 96 30.27 -15.80 -3.65
N GLY A 97 30.13 -14.60 -3.07
CA GLY A 97 31.23 -13.69 -2.71
C GLY A 97 30.82 -12.21 -2.75
N LEU A 98 31.68 -11.32 -2.27
CA LEU A 98 31.48 -9.86 -2.32
C LEU A 98 32.68 -9.17 -2.96
N ASN A 99 32.52 -8.71 -4.19
CA ASN A 99 33.48 -7.83 -4.86
C ASN A 99 32.76 -6.74 -5.67
N GLU A 100 33.52 -5.77 -6.17
CA GLU A 100 32.98 -4.58 -6.83
C GLU A 100 32.22 -4.92 -8.13
N ASP A 101 32.76 -5.81 -8.95
CA ASP A 101 32.16 -6.21 -10.23
C ASP A 101 30.85 -6.99 -10.01
N LEU A 102 30.83 -7.96 -9.08
CA LEU A 102 29.60 -8.70 -8.72
C LEU A 102 28.48 -7.78 -8.23
N ILE A 103 28.81 -6.73 -7.47
CA ILE A 103 27.83 -5.75 -6.96
C ILE A 103 27.36 -4.80 -8.07
N LYS A 104 28.22 -4.44 -9.03
CA LYS A 104 27.86 -3.63 -10.20
C LYS A 104 26.97 -4.41 -11.18
N ASP A 105 27.33 -5.66 -11.48
CA ASP A 105 26.58 -6.54 -12.39
C ASP A 105 25.21 -6.96 -11.82
N ASN A 106 25.14 -7.23 -10.50
CA ASN A 106 23.90 -7.68 -9.83
C ASN A 106 23.18 -6.54 -9.08
N PHE A 107 23.44 -5.28 -9.41
CA PHE A 107 22.98 -4.08 -8.68
C PHE A 107 21.50 -4.10 -8.31
N VAL A 108 20.61 -4.56 -9.20
CA VAL A 108 19.16 -4.65 -8.97
C VAL A 108 18.86 -5.57 -7.79
N ILE A 109 19.45 -6.77 -7.77
CA ILE A 109 19.23 -7.79 -6.74
C ILE A 109 19.80 -7.31 -5.39
N VAL A 110 21.01 -6.71 -5.41
CA VAL A 110 21.61 -6.10 -4.21
C VAL A 110 20.70 -5.03 -3.62
N TYR A 111 20.06 -4.21 -4.48
CA TYR A 111 19.13 -3.17 -4.06
C TYR A 111 17.79 -3.72 -3.52
N GLU A 112 17.32 -4.87 -4.01
CA GLU A 112 16.08 -5.53 -3.55
C GLU A 112 16.26 -6.31 -2.24
N GLU A 113 17.34 -7.08 -2.07
CA GLU A 113 17.62 -7.81 -0.82
C GLU A 113 17.87 -6.84 0.37
N MET A 114 18.33 -5.61 0.11
CA MET A 114 18.38 -4.53 1.11
C MET A 114 17.00 -3.99 1.55
N ILE A 115 15.90 -4.44 0.93
CA ILE A 115 14.51 -4.06 1.24
C ILE A 115 13.72 -5.23 1.85
N ALA A 116 14.01 -6.46 1.41
CA ALA A 116 13.25 -7.65 1.80
C ALA A 116 13.53 -8.11 3.25
N PRO A 117 12.49 -8.44 4.05
CA PRO A 117 12.71 -9.18 5.30
C PRO A 117 13.17 -10.61 4.98
N PRO A 118 14.25 -11.12 5.61
CA PRO A 118 14.84 -12.44 5.26
C PRO A 118 13.91 -13.65 5.49
N ASN A 119 12.74 -13.42 6.11
CA ASN A 119 11.68 -14.41 6.31
C ASN A 119 10.85 -14.71 5.04
N ILE A 120 10.99 -13.93 3.97
CA ILE A 120 10.29 -14.18 2.69
C ILE A 120 11.16 -15.07 1.80
N VAL A 121 12.40 -14.64 1.52
CA VAL A 121 13.35 -15.37 0.68
C VAL A 121 13.62 -16.76 1.24
N SER A 122 13.86 -16.91 2.55
CA SER A 122 14.07 -18.22 3.18
C SER A 122 12.88 -19.19 3.05
N LYS A 123 11.63 -18.69 2.94
CA LYS A 123 10.45 -19.53 2.66
C LYS A 123 10.38 -19.99 1.21
N VAL A 124 10.81 -19.16 0.25
CA VAL A 124 10.92 -19.54 -1.16
C VAL A 124 12.09 -20.52 -1.33
N LEU A 125 13.26 -20.18 -0.79
CA LEU A 125 14.49 -20.95 -0.90
C LEU A 125 14.36 -22.37 -0.31
N SER A 126 13.67 -22.54 0.81
CA SER A 126 13.41 -23.87 1.40
C SER A 126 12.41 -24.72 0.62
N VAL A 127 11.61 -24.12 -0.26
CA VAL A 127 10.73 -24.83 -1.22
C VAL A 127 11.45 -25.10 -2.56
N VAL A 128 12.38 -24.23 -2.96
CA VAL A 128 13.03 -24.26 -4.28
C VAL A 128 14.37 -25.02 -4.30
N THR A 129 15.19 -24.96 -3.25
CA THR A 129 16.57 -25.51 -3.28
C THR A 129 16.71 -26.96 -2.85
N GLY A 130 15.67 -27.58 -2.30
CA GLY A 130 15.64 -29.04 -2.05
C GLY A 130 16.71 -29.60 -1.09
N ASN A 131 17.39 -28.75 -0.30
CA ASN A 131 18.58 -29.08 0.50
C ASN A 131 18.34 -29.95 1.76
N THR A 132 17.49 -30.98 1.63
CA THR A 132 17.59 -32.21 2.43
C THR A 132 17.63 -33.39 1.45
N SER A 133 18.83 -33.88 1.17
CA SER A 133 19.15 -34.86 0.13
C SER A 133 18.70 -36.29 0.47
N ASN A 134 17.39 -36.52 0.50
CA ASN A 134 16.77 -37.86 0.53
C ASN A 134 15.47 -37.86 -0.28
N VAL A 135 15.54 -38.25 -1.56
CA VAL A 135 14.37 -38.45 -2.41
C VAL A 135 13.67 -39.75 -1.99
N SER A 136 12.66 -39.62 -1.12
CA SER A 136 11.75 -40.72 -0.79
C SER A 136 10.51 -40.67 -1.67
N ASN A 137 10.04 -41.83 -2.15
CA ASN A 137 8.82 -41.98 -2.96
C ASN A 137 7.52 -41.82 -2.13
N THR A 138 7.55 -41.02 -1.06
CA THR A 138 6.46 -40.79 -0.12
C THR A 138 6.35 -39.29 0.17
N LEU A 139 5.27 -38.66 -0.25
CA LEU A 139 4.97 -37.26 0.03
C LEU A 139 5.03 -36.97 1.54
N PRO A 140 5.68 -35.88 2.00
CA PRO A 140 5.69 -35.51 3.41
C PRO A 140 4.27 -35.18 3.87
N GLY A 141 3.73 -35.94 4.83
CA GLY A 141 2.34 -35.82 5.32
C GLY A 141 1.91 -34.48 5.92
N ALA A 142 2.77 -33.44 5.87
CA ALA A 142 2.37 -32.06 6.08
C ALA A 142 1.52 -31.51 4.91
N THR A 143 1.63 -32.05 3.69
CA THR A 143 0.84 -31.62 2.52
C THR A 143 -0.67 -31.90 2.65
N ALA A 144 -1.07 -32.74 3.61
CA ALA A 144 -2.47 -33.02 3.95
C ALA A 144 -2.97 -32.20 5.16
N SER A 145 -2.17 -31.27 5.70
CA SER A 145 -2.53 -30.44 6.86
C SER A 145 -2.80 -29.00 6.43
N TYR A 146 -3.98 -28.47 6.80
CA TYR A 146 -4.27 -27.03 6.70
C TYR A 146 -3.46 -26.15 7.67
N VAL A 147 -2.56 -26.76 8.48
CA VAL A 147 -1.69 -26.09 9.46
C VAL A 147 -0.24 -26.46 9.15
N PRO A 148 0.52 -25.65 8.39
CA PRO A 148 1.81 -26.08 7.82
C PRO A 148 2.92 -26.32 8.85
N TRP A 149 2.77 -25.84 10.09
CA TRP A 149 3.69 -26.09 11.21
C TRP A 149 3.26 -27.25 12.14
N ARG A 150 2.20 -28.02 11.82
CA ARG A 150 1.76 -29.17 12.62
C ARG A 150 1.26 -30.34 11.76
N LYS A 151 1.77 -31.54 12.05
CA LYS A 151 1.33 -32.81 11.42
C LYS A 151 -0.01 -33.27 12.04
N THR A 152 -0.90 -33.79 11.20
CA THR A 152 -2.27 -34.16 11.59
C THR A 152 -2.33 -35.35 12.54
N ASP A 153 -1.53 -36.38 12.29
CA ASP A 153 -1.59 -37.69 12.99
C ASP A 153 -0.74 -37.79 14.28
N LEU A 154 -0.26 -36.65 14.79
CA LEU A 154 0.71 -36.59 15.89
C LEU A 154 0.07 -37.08 17.20
N LYS A 155 0.66 -38.08 17.86
CA LYS A 155 0.16 -38.69 19.10
C LYS A 155 1.21 -38.66 20.20
N HIS A 156 0.85 -38.11 21.35
CA HIS A 156 1.65 -38.10 22.58
C HIS A 156 1.04 -39.04 23.62
N ALA A 157 1.88 -39.68 24.44
CA ALA A 157 1.42 -40.59 25.50
C ALA A 157 0.63 -39.87 26.60
N THR A 158 0.97 -38.61 26.88
CA THR A 158 0.29 -37.71 27.80
C THR A 158 0.16 -36.34 27.14
N ASN A 159 -1.06 -35.81 27.06
CA ASN A 159 -1.28 -34.45 26.54
C ASN A 159 -0.90 -33.41 27.62
N GLU A 160 0.07 -32.55 27.32
CA GLU A 160 0.54 -31.50 28.23
C GLU A 160 0.88 -30.19 27.48
N VAL A 161 0.71 -29.06 28.16
CA VAL A 161 1.12 -27.74 27.67
C VAL A 161 1.59 -26.85 28.82
N TYR A 162 2.78 -26.27 28.64
CA TYR A 162 3.39 -25.33 29.59
C TYR A 162 3.56 -23.97 28.91
N VAL A 163 3.29 -22.90 29.66
CA VAL A 163 3.53 -21.52 29.24
C VAL A 163 4.46 -20.84 30.25
N ASP A 164 5.68 -20.57 29.81
CA ASP A 164 6.73 -19.92 30.57
C ASP A 164 6.85 -18.46 30.12
N LEU A 165 6.56 -17.53 31.04
CA LEU A 165 6.69 -16.10 30.83
C LEU A 165 8.08 -15.63 31.26
N VAL A 166 8.87 -15.12 30.32
CA VAL A 166 10.27 -14.72 30.54
C VAL A 166 10.39 -13.22 30.34
N GLU A 167 10.84 -12.50 31.36
CA GLU A 167 11.08 -11.06 31.30
C GLU A 167 12.55 -10.71 31.55
N GLU A 168 13.12 -9.90 30.68
CA GLU A 168 14.43 -9.29 30.83
C GLU A 168 14.29 -7.78 31.07
N MET A 169 14.94 -7.30 32.13
CA MET A 169 14.86 -5.92 32.60
C MET A 169 16.15 -5.16 32.30
N ASP A 170 16.01 -4.08 31.53
CA ASP A 170 17.04 -3.07 31.23
C ASP A 170 16.71 -1.80 32.04
N ALA A 171 17.64 -1.36 32.87
CA ALA A 171 17.45 -0.15 33.69
C ALA A 171 18.76 0.60 33.94
N THR A 172 18.74 1.91 33.73
CA THR A 172 19.87 2.82 33.98
C THR A 172 19.55 3.73 35.16
N ILE A 173 20.41 3.76 36.18
CA ILE A 173 20.29 4.58 37.39
C ILE A 173 21.42 5.62 37.39
N ASN A 174 21.13 6.87 37.75
CA ASN A 174 22.11 7.96 37.80
C ASN A 174 22.96 7.92 39.09
N ARG A 175 24.00 8.77 39.18
CA ARG A 175 24.90 8.87 40.35
C ARG A 175 24.16 9.14 41.68
N ASP A 176 23.06 9.87 41.65
CA ASP A 176 22.25 10.22 42.83
C ASP A 176 21.30 9.09 43.26
N GLY A 177 21.21 8.01 42.47
CA GLY A 177 20.31 6.88 42.70
C GLY A 177 18.94 7.00 42.04
N ASN A 178 18.74 8.01 41.19
CA ASN A 178 17.50 8.24 40.43
C ASN A 178 17.44 7.34 39.18
N LEU A 179 16.24 6.87 38.83
CA LEU A 179 16.02 6.00 37.67
C LEU A 179 15.90 6.85 36.39
N VAL A 180 16.83 6.66 35.45
CA VAL A 180 16.88 7.40 34.17
C VAL A 180 16.13 6.65 33.08
N LYS A 181 16.30 5.33 33.03
CA LYS A 181 15.67 4.43 32.06
C LYS A 181 15.21 3.16 32.78
N CYS A 182 14.04 2.64 32.42
CA CYS A 182 13.56 1.34 32.88
C CYS A 182 12.61 0.74 31.82
N GLU A 183 13.03 -0.36 31.20
CA GLU A 183 12.26 -1.08 30.18
C GLU A 183 12.29 -2.57 30.46
N ILE A 184 11.19 -3.26 30.18
CA ILE A 184 11.17 -4.73 30.13
C ILE A 184 10.93 -5.20 28.70
N TYR A 185 11.70 -6.22 28.32
CA TYR A 185 11.53 -7.02 27.12
C TYR A 185 11.02 -8.39 27.59
N GLY A 186 9.86 -8.81 27.09
CA GLY A 186 9.19 -10.01 27.55
C GLY A 186 8.89 -10.99 26.42
N GLU A 187 8.95 -12.28 26.74
CA GLU A 187 8.61 -13.38 25.83
C GLU A 187 7.63 -14.35 26.49
N VAL A 188 6.66 -14.81 25.71
CA VAL A 188 5.79 -15.93 26.07
C VAL A 188 6.32 -17.16 25.35
N GLN A 189 6.99 -18.04 26.07
CA GLN A 189 7.52 -19.30 25.57
C GLN A 189 6.54 -20.42 25.90
N VAL A 190 6.30 -21.33 24.96
CA VAL A 190 5.32 -22.42 25.08
C VAL A 190 6.00 -23.74 24.77
N ASN A 191 5.78 -24.74 25.62
CA ASN A 191 6.14 -26.13 25.37
C ASN A 191 4.85 -26.94 25.22
N SER A 192 4.59 -27.53 24.06
CA SER A 192 3.32 -28.19 23.74
C SER A 192 3.52 -29.60 23.21
N ASN A 193 3.16 -30.59 24.04
CA ASN A 193 3.14 -32.01 23.69
C ASN A 193 1.66 -32.45 23.67
N LEU A 194 0.95 -32.12 22.59
CA LEU A 194 -0.50 -32.31 22.46
C LEU A 194 -0.86 -33.12 21.22
N SER A 195 -1.76 -34.09 21.34
CA SER A 195 -2.13 -34.96 20.21
C SER A 195 -3.06 -34.25 19.21
N GLY A 196 -2.87 -34.52 17.92
CA GLY A 196 -3.69 -34.02 16.82
C GLY A 196 -3.51 -32.51 16.52
N LEU A 197 -4.62 -31.85 16.17
CA LEU A 197 -4.72 -30.40 15.91
C LEU A 197 -5.46 -29.68 17.07
N PRO A 198 -4.80 -29.41 18.20
CA PRO A 198 -5.41 -28.73 19.35
C PRO A 198 -5.62 -27.23 19.08
N ASP A 199 -6.82 -26.71 19.32
CA ASP A 199 -7.09 -25.27 19.28
C ASP A 199 -7.00 -24.65 20.68
N LEU A 200 -5.97 -23.83 20.91
CA LEU A 200 -5.74 -23.13 22.18
C LEU A 200 -6.32 -21.71 22.17
N THR A 201 -6.65 -21.21 23.37
CA THR A 201 -6.97 -19.80 23.61
C THR A 201 -6.33 -19.35 24.92
N LEU A 202 -5.45 -18.34 24.87
CA LEU A 202 -4.70 -17.80 26.00
C LEU A 202 -5.11 -16.34 26.25
N SER A 203 -5.57 -16.05 27.47
CA SER A 203 -5.94 -14.70 27.95
C SER A 203 -4.94 -14.17 28.98
N PHE A 204 -4.84 -12.85 29.08
CA PHE A 204 -4.06 -12.16 30.11
C PHE A 204 -4.98 -11.30 30.97
N ALA A 205 -4.68 -11.17 32.26
CA ALA A 205 -5.47 -10.38 33.20
C ALA A 205 -5.32 -8.86 32.98
N ASN A 206 -4.28 -8.43 32.27
CA ASN A 206 -3.90 -7.03 32.08
C ASN A 206 -3.16 -6.78 30.75
N PRO A 207 -3.78 -7.04 29.58
CA PRO A 207 -3.12 -6.90 28.27
C PRO A 207 -2.73 -5.44 27.92
N SER A 208 -3.35 -4.43 28.54
CA SER A 208 -3.08 -3.01 28.29
C SER A 208 -1.68 -2.52 28.72
N ILE A 209 -0.83 -3.39 29.29
CA ILE A 209 0.58 -3.08 29.56
C ILE A 209 1.49 -3.25 28.32
N PHE A 210 1.03 -4.01 27.33
CA PHE A 210 1.85 -4.41 26.17
C PHE A 210 2.14 -3.22 25.24
N ASN A 211 3.39 -3.14 24.77
CA ASN A 211 3.83 -2.28 23.66
C ASN A 211 4.68 -3.14 22.71
N ASP A 212 4.86 -2.66 21.47
CA ASP A 212 5.81 -3.20 20.47
C ASP A 212 5.68 -4.74 20.26
N VAL A 213 4.44 -5.27 20.27
CA VAL A 213 4.16 -6.72 20.27
C VAL A 213 4.45 -7.39 18.93
N ARG A 214 4.93 -8.64 18.98
CA ARG A 214 5.14 -9.51 17.80
C ARG A 214 4.66 -10.93 18.11
N PHE A 215 4.01 -11.58 17.15
CA PHE A 215 3.42 -12.92 17.29
C PHE A 215 4.15 -13.99 16.47
N HIS A 216 4.04 -15.24 16.92
CA HIS A 216 4.35 -16.40 16.10
C HIS A 216 3.28 -16.58 14.99
N PRO A 217 3.63 -17.07 13.79
CA PRO A 217 2.67 -17.30 12.69
C PRO A 217 1.49 -18.23 13.01
N CYS A 218 1.51 -18.92 14.15
CA CYS A 218 0.39 -19.75 14.59
C CYS A 218 -0.76 -18.98 15.26
N VAL A 219 -0.55 -17.70 15.61
CA VAL A 219 -1.56 -16.85 16.27
C VAL A 219 -2.51 -16.26 15.23
N ARG A 220 -3.81 -16.48 15.42
CA ARG A 220 -4.87 -15.81 14.66
C ARG A 220 -5.01 -14.38 15.18
N LEU A 221 -4.96 -13.39 14.29
CA LEU A 221 -4.98 -11.98 14.68
C LEU A 221 -6.38 -11.48 15.10
N ARG A 222 -7.45 -11.87 14.39
CA ARG A 222 -8.84 -11.41 14.69
C ARG A 222 -9.28 -11.58 16.16
N PRO A 223 -9.04 -12.72 16.85
CA PRO A 223 -9.39 -12.85 18.27
C PRO A 223 -8.54 -11.97 19.22
N TRP A 224 -7.32 -11.61 18.80
CA TRP A 224 -6.47 -10.65 19.50
C TRP A 224 -6.97 -9.22 19.30
N GLU A 225 -7.26 -8.82 18.05
CA GLU A 225 -7.77 -7.50 17.69
C GLU A 225 -9.09 -7.19 18.42
N LEU A 226 -10.03 -8.14 18.43
CA LEU A 226 -11.34 -7.96 19.06
C LEU A 226 -11.31 -8.04 20.60
N ASN A 227 -10.57 -9.00 21.17
CA ASN A 227 -10.73 -9.39 22.57
C ASN A 227 -9.40 -9.51 23.37
N GLN A 228 -8.26 -9.14 22.76
CA GLN A 228 -6.91 -9.30 23.34
C GLN A 228 -6.57 -10.74 23.78
N ASN A 229 -7.21 -11.74 23.14
CA ASN A 229 -7.04 -13.16 23.41
C ASN A 229 -6.29 -13.86 22.28
N LEU A 230 -5.20 -14.57 22.61
CA LEU A 230 -4.41 -15.30 21.62
C LEU A 230 -5.08 -16.63 21.29
N SER A 231 -5.55 -16.80 20.05
CA SER A 231 -6.08 -18.09 19.57
C SER A 231 -5.12 -18.72 18.58
N PHE A 232 -4.69 -19.96 18.81
CA PHE A 232 -3.62 -20.60 18.04
C PHE A 232 -3.69 -22.13 18.05
N VAL A 233 -3.25 -22.74 16.95
CA VAL A 233 -2.85 -24.17 16.92
C VAL A 233 -1.33 -24.20 17.08
N PRO A 234 -0.77 -24.64 18.22
CA PRO A 234 0.66 -24.55 18.48
C PRO A 234 1.50 -25.43 17.54
N PRO A 235 2.77 -25.09 17.26
CA PRO A 235 3.81 -26.06 16.93
C PRO A 235 3.96 -27.15 18.01
N ASP A 236 4.64 -28.24 17.70
CA ASP A 236 4.93 -29.31 18.67
C ASP A 236 6.29 -29.06 19.36
N GLY A 237 6.40 -29.38 20.65
CA GLY A 237 7.59 -29.06 21.46
C GLY A 237 7.68 -27.59 21.85
N GLN A 238 8.90 -27.05 21.94
CA GLN A 238 9.19 -25.70 22.44
C GLN A 238 9.21 -24.64 21.32
N PHE A 239 8.45 -23.56 21.49
CA PHE A 239 8.46 -22.40 20.59
C PHE A 239 8.15 -21.10 21.33
N LYS A 240 8.48 -19.95 20.72
CA LYS A 240 8.07 -18.63 21.20
C LYS A 240 6.73 -18.25 20.59
N LEU A 241 5.71 -18.01 21.41
CA LEU A 241 4.36 -17.62 20.99
C LEU A 241 4.25 -16.12 20.68
N MET A 242 4.85 -15.28 21.52
CA MET A 242 4.93 -13.82 21.30
C MET A 242 6.12 -13.19 22.04
N SER A 243 6.50 -11.99 21.61
CA SER A 243 7.39 -11.08 22.34
C SER A 243 6.76 -9.70 22.46
N TYR A 244 7.02 -8.99 23.56
CA TYR A 244 6.44 -7.69 23.90
C TYR A 244 7.44 -6.80 24.65
N ARG A 245 7.09 -5.52 24.81
CA ARG A 245 7.87 -4.54 25.57
C ARG A 245 6.99 -3.74 26.54
N VAL A 246 7.55 -3.32 27.68
CA VAL A 246 6.85 -2.52 28.69
C VAL A 246 7.70 -1.29 29.04
N LYS A 247 7.11 -0.09 28.87
CA LYS A 247 7.80 1.23 28.95
C LYS A 247 7.36 2.09 30.16
N LYS A 248 6.75 1.49 31.19
CA LYS A 248 6.05 2.22 32.29
C LYS A 248 6.48 1.84 33.72
N LEU A 249 7.62 1.19 33.91
CA LEU A 249 8.08 0.75 35.23
C LEU A 249 8.79 1.87 36.00
N LYS A 250 8.20 2.26 37.14
CA LYS A 250 8.65 3.41 37.96
C LYS A 250 9.81 3.10 38.91
N SER A 251 10.20 1.84 39.08
CA SER A 251 11.17 1.44 40.08
C SER A 251 11.89 0.13 39.74
N THR A 252 12.95 -0.19 40.50
CA THR A 252 13.79 -1.38 40.36
C THR A 252 13.68 -2.27 41.61
N PRO A 253 13.86 -3.60 41.51
CA PRO A 253 13.81 -4.47 42.70
C PRO A 253 15.06 -4.32 43.57
N ILE A 254 16.23 -4.21 42.94
CA ILE A 254 17.55 -3.98 43.58
C ILE A 254 17.95 -2.51 43.42
N TYR A 255 18.69 -1.99 44.40
CA TYR A 255 19.56 -0.82 44.23
C TYR A 255 21.01 -1.17 44.56
N VAL A 256 21.95 -0.49 43.91
CA VAL A 256 23.38 -0.51 44.25
C VAL A 256 23.81 0.92 44.53
N LYS A 257 24.57 1.11 45.61
CA LYS A 257 25.06 2.40 46.08
C LYS A 257 26.59 2.33 46.24
N PRO A 258 27.35 2.70 45.20
CA PRO A 258 28.79 2.87 45.32
C PRO A 258 29.13 4.20 46.01
N GLN A 259 30.18 4.20 46.81
CA GLN A 259 30.76 5.34 47.49
C GLN A 259 32.28 5.27 47.34
N PHE A 260 32.89 6.41 47.02
CA PHE A 260 34.33 6.56 46.86
C PHE A 260 34.83 7.68 47.76
N THR A 261 35.98 7.51 48.37
CA THR A 261 36.64 8.54 49.19
C THR A 261 38.13 8.46 48.90
N SER A 262 38.66 9.49 48.24
CA SER A 262 40.09 9.56 47.93
C SER A 262 40.83 10.33 49.01
N ASP A 263 42.02 9.85 49.35
CA ASP A 263 42.92 10.44 50.34
C ASP A 263 44.38 10.17 49.92
N SER A 264 45.14 11.24 49.71
CA SER A 264 46.57 11.28 49.38
C SER A 264 47.13 10.11 48.54
N GLY A 265 46.56 9.86 47.36
CA GLY A 265 47.02 8.80 46.44
C GLY A 265 46.40 7.41 46.64
N THR A 266 45.46 7.28 47.56
CA THR A 266 44.63 6.09 47.73
C THR A 266 43.15 6.43 47.56
N CYS A 267 42.32 5.44 47.20
CA CYS A 267 40.88 5.60 47.13
C CYS A 267 40.17 4.44 47.84
N ARG A 268 39.43 4.74 48.90
CA ARG A 268 38.55 3.78 49.56
C ARG A 268 37.26 3.66 48.76
N ILE A 269 36.90 2.42 48.43
CA ILE A 269 35.66 2.05 47.75
C ILE A 269 34.75 1.32 48.75
N SER A 270 33.45 1.65 48.71
CA SER A 270 32.39 0.92 49.41
C SER A 270 31.17 0.78 48.50
N VAL A 271 30.67 -0.44 48.29
CA VAL A 271 29.57 -0.73 47.35
C VAL A 271 28.53 -1.55 48.10
N LEU A 272 27.38 -0.93 48.40
CA LEU A 272 26.27 -1.58 49.08
C LEU A 272 25.15 -1.95 48.12
N VAL A 273 24.63 -3.18 48.23
CA VAL A 273 23.50 -3.71 47.46
C VAL A 273 22.31 -3.91 48.39
N GLY A 274 21.11 -3.50 47.97
CA GLY A 274 19.91 -3.64 48.78
C GLY A 274 18.65 -3.83 47.95
N ILE A 275 17.57 -4.28 48.59
CA ILE A 275 16.24 -4.34 47.98
C ILE A 275 15.62 -2.93 48.04
N ARG A 276 15.16 -2.41 46.90
CA ARG A 276 14.40 -1.15 46.82
C ARG A 276 12.89 -1.38 46.79
N ASN A 277 12.46 -2.45 46.11
CA ASN A 277 11.06 -2.89 46.05
C ASN A 277 11.07 -4.42 46.14
N ASP A 278 10.43 -5.00 47.15
CA ASP A 278 10.38 -6.46 47.33
C ASP A 278 9.41 -7.08 46.30
N PRO A 279 9.88 -7.98 45.40
CA PRO A 279 9.00 -8.68 44.45
C PRO A 279 8.17 -9.82 45.10
N GLY A 280 8.29 -10.04 46.41
CA GLY A 280 7.58 -11.10 47.15
C GLY A 280 8.11 -12.52 46.88
N LYS A 281 9.27 -12.62 46.23
CA LYS A 281 9.99 -13.87 45.90
C LYS A 281 11.49 -13.65 46.09
N PRO A 282 12.26 -14.71 46.39
CA PRO A 282 13.71 -14.60 46.54
C PRO A 282 14.36 -14.04 45.26
N ILE A 283 15.34 -13.18 45.47
CA ILE A 283 16.22 -12.68 44.42
C ILE A 283 17.52 -13.49 44.51
N ASP A 284 17.79 -14.27 43.46
CA ASP A 284 18.87 -15.24 43.37
C ASP A 284 19.82 -14.86 42.20
N ASN A 285 20.98 -15.52 42.09
CA ASN A 285 22.04 -15.24 41.10
C ASN A 285 22.45 -13.75 40.98
N ILE A 286 22.55 -13.04 42.09
CA ILE A 286 22.98 -11.64 42.14
C ILE A 286 24.49 -11.55 41.92
N THR A 287 24.90 -10.83 40.88
CA THR A 287 26.31 -10.51 40.56
C THR A 287 26.45 -9.03 40.23
N VAL A 288 27.44 -8.36 40.82
CA VAL A 288 27.81 -6.97 40.53
C VAL A 288 29.18 -6.96 39.84
N GLU A 289 29.27 -6.32 38.67
CA GLU A 289 30.49 -6.28 37.86
C GLU A 289 30.86 -4.85 37.49
N PHE A 290 32.14 -4.50 37.64
CA PHE A 290 32.67 -3.17 37.32
C PHE A 290 34.15 -3.25 36.97
N ARG A 291 34.61 -2.40 36.05
CA ARG A 291 36.02 -2.35 35.66
C ARG A 291 36.76 -1.23 36.40
N LEU A 292 37.89 -1.53 37.02
CA LEU A 292 38.71 -0.51 37.68
C LEU A 292 39.31 0.44 36.63
N PRO A 293 39.31 1.77 36.87
CA PRO A 293 39.98 2.73 35.99
C PRO A 293 41.46 2.39 35.76
N PRO A 294 42.04 2.72 34.59
CA PRO A 294 43.42 2.36 34.24
C PRO A 294 44.44 2.75 35.30
N CYS A 295 44.24 3.92 35.92
CA CYS A 295 45.10 4.52 36.94
C CYS A 295 45.06 3.86 38.34
N VAL A 296 44.30 2.77 38.52
CA VAL A 296 44.37 1.93 39.72
C VAL A 296 45.50 0.91 39.53
N THR A 297 46.59 1.04 40.29
CA THR A 297 47.78 0.17 40.20
C THR A 297 47.59 -1.15 40.93
N ALA A 298 46.92 -1.12 42.09
CA ALA A 298 46.55 -2.29 42.88
C ALA A 298 45.19 -2.08 43.56
N SER A 299 44.50 -3.18 43.88
CA SER A 299 43.21 -3.17 44.56
C SER A 299 43.11 -4.29 45.58
N ASP A 300 42.80 -3.94 46.82
CA ASP A 300 42.39 -4.86 47.88
C ASP A 300 40.88 -4.69 48.12
N LEU A 301 40.10 -5.75 47.93
CA LEU A 301 38.63 -5.71 47.93
C LEU A 301 38.07 -6.86 48.80
N SER A 302 37.27 -6.50 49.80
CA SER A 302 36.68 -7.45 50.76
C SER A 302 35.14 -7.36 50.78
N PRO A 303 34.40 -8.45 50.47
CA PRO A 303 32.95 -8.50 50.61
C PRO A 303 32.53 -9.11 51.96
N ASN A 304 31.40 -8.67 52.51
CA ASN A 304 30.79 -9.30 53.70
C ASN A 304 29.91 -10.52 53.37
N TYR A 305 29.43 -10.64 52.12
CA TYR A 305 28.70 -11.80 51.58
C TYR A 305 29.19 -12.10 50.16
N GLY A 306 29.30 -13.39 49.84
CA GLY A 306 29.76 -13.84 48.53
C GLY A 306 31.28 -13.70 48.34
N SER A 307 31.72 -13.73 47.08
CA SER A 307 33.14 -13.66 46.70
C SER A 307 33.37 -12.60 45.63
N VAL A 308 34.49 -11.88 45.71
CA VAL A 308 34.95 -10.94 44.67
C VAL A 308 36.18 -11.51 43.99
N ASN A 309 36.17 -11.53 42.66
CA ASN A 309 37.31 -11.92 41.83
C ASN A 309 37.73 -10.70 41.01
N VAL A 310 39.04 -10.40 40.99
CA VAL A 310 39.63 -9.36 40.13
C VAL A 310 40.36 -10.06 38.98
N LEU A 311 39.92 -9.81 37.75
CA LEU A 311 40.48 -10.40 36.54
C LEU A 311 41.68 -9.59 36.03
N ALA A 312 42.52 -10.23 35.23
CA ALA A 312 43.77 -9.65 34.70
C ALA A 312 43.55 -8.40 33.81
N ASP A 313 42.34 -8.21 33.29
CA ASP A 313 41.92 -7.05 32.50
C ASP A 313 41.45 -5.85 33.36
N LYS A 314 41.62 -5.94 34.69
CA LYS A 314 41.10 -5.04 35.74
C LYS A 314 39.57 -5.08 35.95
N THR A 315 38.86 -6.11 35.49
CA THR A 315 37.43 -6.29 35.77
C THR A 315 37.19 -6.99 37.11
N CYS A 316 36.42 -6.35 37.99
CA CYS A 316 36.01 -6.87 39.30
C CYS A 316 34.60 -7.46 39.19
N SER A 317 34.46 -8.76 39.47
CA SER A 317 33.17 -9.46 39.49
C SER A 317 32.88 -9.98 40.90
N TRP A 318 31.81 -9.48 41.52
CA TRP A 318 31.36 -9.83 42.86
C TRP A 318 30.08 -10.66 42.79
N THR A 319 30.20 -11.94 43.15
CA THR A 319 29.09 -12.88 43.18
C THR A 319 28.53 -12.97 44.60
N ILE A 320 27.34 -12.38 44.81
CA ILE A 320 26.58 -12.43 46.06
C ILE A 320 25.75 -13.72 46.14
N GLY A 321 25.24 -14.18 44.99
CA GLY A 321 24.37 -15.37 44.93
C GLY A 321 22.93 -15.04 45.32
N ARG A 322 22.49 -15.42 46.51
CA ARG A 322 21.12 -15.17 47.00
C ARG A 322 21.10 -13.96 47.93
N MET A 323 20.06 -13.13 47.83
CA MET A 323 19.91 -11.97 48.71
C MET A 323 19.76 -12.40 50.18
N PRO A 324 20.66 -11.98 51.10
CA PRO A 324 20.56 -12.27 52.53
C PRO A 324 19.37 -11.54 53.18
N LYS A 325 18.93 -12.04 54.35
CA LYS A 325 17.77 -11.51 55.09
C LYS A 325 18.14 -10.77 56.39
N ASP A 326 19.40 -10.90 56.80
CA ASP A 326 19.96 -10.46 58.07
C ASP A 326 20.73 -9.14 57.94
N LYS A 327 21.61 -9.00 56.94
CA LYS A 327 22.34 -7.76 56.66
C LYS A 327 22.56 -7.56 55.17
N ALA A 328 22.54 -6.31 54.71
CA ALA A 328 22.76 -5.98 53.30
C ALA A 328 24.18 -6.38 52.83
N PRO A 329 24.32 -6.93 51.59
CA PRO A 329 25.62 -7.11 50.98
C PRO A 329 26.36 -5.78 50.79
N SER A 330 27.62 -5.75 51.17
CA SER A 330 28.55 -4.64 51.03
C SER A 330 29.96 -5.13 50.72
N MET A 331 30.55 -4.63 49.64
CA MET A 331 31.99 -4.75 49.39
C MET A 331 32.70 -3.48 49.87
N SER A 332 33.85 -3.61 50.51
CA SER A 332 34.70 -2.48 50.91
C SER A 332 36.17 -2.78 50.68
N GLY A 333 36.95 -1.78 50.31
CA GLY A 333 38.35 -1.99 49.96
C GLY A 333 39.14 -0.71 49.69
N THR A 334 40.42 -0.89 49.38
CA THR A 334 41.35 0.21 49.08
C THR A 334 41.95 0.01 47.69
N LEU A 335 41.89 1.06 46.88
CA LEU A 335 42.50 1.16 45.56
C LEU A 335 43.75 2.04 45.68
N VAL A 336 44.88 1.58 45.16
CA VAL A 336 46.13 2.37 45.06
C VAL A 336 46.14 3.07 43.71
N LEU A 337 46.40 4.38 43.69
CA LEU A 337 46.45 5.17 42.45
C LEU A 337 47.87 5.22 41.87
N GLU A 338 47.99 5.64 40.62
CA GLU A 338 49.27 5.96 39.98
C GLU A 338 49.97 7.14 40.65
N THR A 339 51.31 7.10 40.68
CA THR A 339 52.16 8.08 41.35
C THR A 339 51.95 9.48 40.76
N GLY A 340 51.46 10.41 41.59
CA GLY A 340 51.15 11.78 41.19
C GLY A 340 49.65 12.12 41.13
N MET A 341 48.75 11.14 41.29
CA MET A 341 47.30 11.39 41.35
C MET A 341 46.77 11.40 42.79
N GLU A 342 46.39 12.58 43.28
CA GLU A 342 45.86 12.74 44.65
C GLU A 342 44.48 12.10 44.85
N ARG A 343 43.66 12.03 43.79
CA ARG A 343 42.25 11.57 43.85
C ARG A 343 41.79 10.82 42.62
N LEU A 344 40.78 9.96 42.78
CA LEU A 344 40.14 9.27 41.68
C LEU A 344 39.20 10.23 40.91
N HIS A 345 39.53 10.48 39.64
CA HIS A 345 38.77 11.37 38.75
C HIS A 345 37.70 10.65 37.91
N VAL A 346 37.90 9.37 37.58
CA VAL A 346 36.99 8.55 36.76
C VAL A 346 36.33 7.51 37.65
N PHE A 347 34.99 7.45 37.66
CA PHE A 347 34.22 6.49 38.45
C PHE A 347 33.74 5.32 37.57
N PRO A 348 33.80 4.07 38.06
CA PRO A 348 33.45 2.91 37.26
C PRO A 348 31.93 2.69 37.13
N THR A 349 31.51 2.20 35.97
CA THR A 349 30.18 1.67 35.62
C THR A 349 29.93 0.35 36.39
N PHE A 350 28.80 0.23 37.11
CA PHE A 350 28.45 -0.95 37.91
C PHE A 350 27.29 -1.74 37.29
N GLN A 351 27.59 -2.79 36.52
CA GLN A 351 26.59 -3.70 35.99
C GLN A 351 26.04 -4.62 37.09
N VAL A 352 24.74 -4.96 37.03
CA VAL A 352 24.05 -5.74 38.06
C VAL A 352 23.10 -6.75 37.43
N ALA A 353 23.51 -8.02 37.39
CA ALA A 353 22.63 -9.12 36.96
C ALA A 353 22.01 -9.81 38.18
N PHE A 354 20.78 -10.30 38.00
CA PHE A 354 20.01 -11.01 39.03
C PHE A 354 18.90 -11.87 38.39
N ARG A 355 18.29 -12.76 39.16
CA ARG A 355 17.18 -13.63 38.74
C ARG A 355 16.08 -13.67 39.80
N ILE A 356 14.82 -13.65 39.37
CA ILE A 356 13.64 -13.83 40.24
C ILE A 356 12.77 -14.94 39.64
N MET A 357 12.49 -15.98 40.44
CA MET A 357 11.63 -17.09 40.02
C MET A 357 10.17 -16.86 40.46
N GLY A 358 9.22 -17.07 39.55
CA GLY A 358 7.79 -16.99 39.85
C GLY A 358 7.21 -15.57 39.87
N VAL A 359 7.88 -14.60 39.24
CA VAL A 359 7.42 -13.21 39.09
C VAL A 359 7.68 -12.74 37.65
N ALA A 360 6.79 -11.90 37.14
CA ALA A 360 7.02 -10.99 36.03
C ALA A 360 6.99 -9.57 36.61
N LEU A 361 8.06 -8.78 36.43
CA LEU A 361 8.19 -7.46 37.04
C LEU A 361 7.28 -6.41 36.37
N SER A 362 6.83 -6.65 35.14
CA SER A 362 5.77 -5.85 34.51
C SER A 362 4.42 -5.93 35.23
N GLY A 363 4.23 -6.94 36.09
CA GLY A 363 2.95 -7.28 36.70
C GLY A 363 2.01 -8.07 35.77
N LEU A 364 2.48 -8.52 34.61
CA LEU A 364 1.69 -9.37 33.71
C LEU A 364 1.25 -10.66 34.41
N LYS A 365 -0.01 -11.05 34.22
CA LYS A 365 -0.52 -12.35 34.63
C LYS A 365 -1.28 -13.00 33.48
N ILE A 366 -1.01 -14.28 33.26
CA ILE A 366 -1.90 -15.14 32.49
C ILE A 366 -3.19 -15.31 33.31
N ASP A 367 -4.33 -15.11 32.66
CA ASP A 367 -5.65 -15.29 33.25
C ASP A 367 -6.13 -16.73 33.02
N LYS A 368 -6.17 -17.17 31.76
CA LYS A 368 -6.70 -18.49 31.38
C LYS A 368 -5.97 -19.06 30.17
N LEU A 369 -5.83 -20.39 30.15
CA LEU A 369 -5.48 -21.15 28.94
C LEU A 369 -6.55 -22.21 28.72
N ASP A 370 -7.39 -22.02 27.71
CA ASP A 370 -8.38 -23.00 27.27
C ASP A 370 -7.87 -23.81 26.06
N LEU A 371 -8.41 -25.03 25.94
CA LEU A 371 -8.22 -25.92 24.81
C LEU A 371 -9.60 -26.38 24.35
N LYS A 372 -9.95 -26.11 23.10
CA LYS A 372 -11.23 -26.53 22.52
C LYS A 372 -11.11 -27.97 22.00
N ASN A 373 -12.21 -28.72 22.09
CA ASN A 373 -12.34 -30.11 21.67
C ASN A 373 -11.23 -31.07 22.19
N PRO A 374 -11.04 -31.18 23.52
CA PRO A 374 -10.11 -32.15 24.10
C PRO A 374 -10.54 -33.61 23.85
N LEU A 375 -9.69 -34.39 23.17
CA LEU A 375 -9.79 -35.86 23.16
C LEU A 375 -9.50 -36.49 24.54
N SER A 376 -8.71 -35.79 25.37
CA SER A 376 -8.50 -36.09 26.79
C SER A 376 -8.14 -34.79 27.53
N ARG A 377 -8.30 -34.75 28.86
CA ARG A 377 -7.94 -33.57 29.67
C ARG A 377 -6.41 -33.39 29.66
N PRO A 378 -5.87 -32.28 29.13
CA PRO A 378 -4.43 -32.04 29.13
C PRO A 378 -3.94 -31.52 30.49
N HIS A 379 -2.71 -31.85 30.84
CA HIS A 379 -1.99 -31.16 31.92
C HIS A 379 -1.63 -29.74 31.46
N LYS A 380 -1.84 -28.75 32.33
CA LYS A 380 -1.55 -27.34 32.06
C LYS A 380 -0.62 -26.81 33.15
N GLY A 381 0.44 -26.11 32.76
CA GLY A 381 1.35 -25.47 33.70
C GLY A 381 1.73 -24.05 33.29
N PHE A 382 1.97 -23.20 34.28
CA PHE A 382 2.39 -21.82 34.10
C PHE A 382 3.62 -21.52 34.95
N ARG A 383 4.59 -20.78 34.40
CA ARG A 383 5.76 -20.29 35.13
C ARG A 383 6.03 -18.84 34.73
N ALA A 384 6.54 -18.05 35.67
CA ALA A 384 7.11 -16.74 35.39
C ALA A 384 8.58 -16.69 35.82
N LEU A 385 9.39 -15.92 35.12
CA LEU A 385 10.83 -15.79 35.31
C LEU A 385 11.26 -14.38 34.91
N THR A 386 11.81 -13.62 35.85
CA THR A 386 12.50 -12.35 35.55
C THR A 386 14.02 -12.54 35.64
N ARG A 387 14.76 -11.87 34.75
CA ARG A 387 16.20 -11.66 34.83
C ARG A 387 16.53 -10.16 34.67
N GLY A 388 17.57 -9.70 35.36
CA GLY A 388 18.20 -8.42 35.04
C GLY A 388 19.18 -8.61 33.88
N ALA A 389 19.12 -7.71 32.89
CA ALA A 389 20.08 -7.68 31.79
C ALA A 389 21.49 -7.35 32.30
N ARG A 390 22.53 -7.70 31.53
CA ARG A 390 23.92 -7.29 31.84
C ARG A 390 24.26 -5.86 31.39
N ASP A 391 23.43 -5.25 30.55
CA ASP A 391 23.80 -4.00 29.87
C ASP A 391 23.74 -2.74 30.76
N LYS A 392 24.95 -2.22 31.04
CA LYS A 392 25.29 -0.79 31.25
C LYS A 392 24.41 0.05 32.20
N ILE A 393 24.83 0.13 33.46
CA ILE A 393 24.44 1.20 34.39
C ILE A 393 25.54 2.27 34.45
N LEU A 394 25.22 3.47 33.93
CA LEU A 394 26.04 4.71 33.82
C LEU A 394 27.03 4.84 32.65
N ARG A 395 26.79 5.86 31.81
CA ARG A 395 27.81 6.77 31.22
C ARG A 395 28.06 7.94 32.19
N SER A 396 29.19 8.62 32.01
CA SER A 396 29.47 9.95 32.56
C SER A 396 29.83 10.90 31.41
N ASP A 397 28.92 11.80 31.04
CA ASP A 397 29.17 12.81 30.00
C ASP A 397 29.45 14.16 30.67
N GLU A 398 30.67 14.68 30.53
CA GLU A 398 30.99 16.07 30.86
C GLU A 398 30.73 16.97 29.64
N LEU A 399 29.80 17.92 29.78
CA LEU A 399 29.63 19.03 28.84
C LEU A 399 29.61 20.35 29.63
N GLY A 400 30.77 20.99 29.75
CA GLY A 400 30.93 22.13 30.66
C GLY A 400 32.29 22.84 30.58
N MET A 401 32.67 23.35 29.41
CA MET A 401 33.84 24.23 29.28
C MET A 401 33.44 25.69 29.55
N GLY A 402 33.72 26.22 30.76
CA GLY A 402 33.18 27.52 31.19
C GLY A 402 33.73 28.08 32.52
N GLN A 403 35.04 28.32 32.56
CA GLN A 403 35.88 28.96 33.61
C GLN A 403 35.27 29.50 34.93
N SER A 404 35.98 29.19 36.03
CA SER A 404 35.72 29.61 37.42
C SER A 404 36.28 30.98 37.83
N ARG A 405 35.64 31.64 38.82
CA ARG A 405 36.22 32.32 40.01
C ARG A 405 35.05 32.92 40.85
N ILE A 406 34.69 32.37 42.01
CA ILE A 406 35.31 32.54 43.34
C ILE A 406 35.36 34.01 43.81
N PHE A 407 34.50 34.37 44.77
CA PHE A 407 34.91 34.86 46.11
C PHE A 407 33.72 34.75 47.11
N SER A 408 33.90 35.17 48.37
CA SER A 408 33.20 34.61 49.53
C SER A 408 32.33 35.57 50.36
N SER A 409 31.59 34.98 51.31
CA SER A 409 31.26 35.50 52.65
C SER A 409 30.33 36.73 52.85
N SER A 410 29.05 36.42 53.11
CA SER A 410 28.30 36.75 54.34
C SER A 410 27.79 38.19 54.68
N ARG A 411 26.53 38.21 55.17
CA ARG A 411 25.86 39.18 56.10
C ARG A 411 25.37 40.58 55.60
N HIS A 412 24.04 40.68 55.55
CA HIS A 412 23.17 41.74 56.14
C HIS A 412 23.06 43.17 55.51
N PHE A 413 21.96 43.84 55.92
CA PHE A 413 21.59 45.28 55.83
C PHE A 413 21.32 45.94 54.46
N ASN A 414 20.06 45.84 54.02
CA ASN A 414 18.98 46.86 54.12
C ASN A 414 19.27 48.38 53.85
N PHE A 415 18.22 49.10 53.41
CA PHE A 415 18.05 50.57 53.28
C PHE A 415 18.60 51.37 52.06
N SER A 416 17.78 51.41 51.01
CA SER A 416 17.10 52.64 50.51
C SER A 416 17.77 53.72 49.62
N ASN A 417 16.93 54.21 48.69
CA ASN A 417 16.68 55.62 48.30
C ASN A 417 17.52 56.38 47.23
N ARG A 418 16.78 56.91 46.24
CA ARG A 418 16.98 58.16 45.46
C ARG A 418 18.16 58.24 44.47
N SER A 419 18.07 59.01 43.37
CA SER A 419 16.92 59.49 42.56
C SER A 419 17.39 60.19 41.27
N ARG A 420 16.63 60.09 40.16
CA ARG A 420 16.10 61.23 39.34
C ARG A 420 15.62 60.80 37.94
N THR A 421 14.38 61.20 37.64
CA THR A 421 13.69 61.36 36.34
C THR A 421 14.12 62.68 35.65
N PRO A 422 13.56 63.20 34.52
CA PRO A 422 12.37 62.84 33.68
C PRO A 422 12.73 62.57 32.19
N PHE A 423 11.84 62.33 31.20
CA PHE A 423 10.53 62.90 30.78
C PHE A 423 9.58 61.80 30.23
N LEU A 424 8.28 61.75 30.59
CA LEU A 424 7.08 62.34 29.92
C LEU A 424 6.78 61.79 28.49
N VAL A 425 5.56 61.36 28.10
CA VAL A 425 4.29 61.13 28.86
C VAL A 425 3.23 60.30 28.06
N ALA A 426 2.31 59.63 28.78
CA ALA A 426 0.83 59.42 28.60
C ALA A 426 0.11 59.67 27.23
N ARG A 427 -1.09 59.11 26.90
CA ARG A 427 -2.09 58.27 27.63
C ARG A 427 -3.16 57.68 26.67
N ASP A 428 -3.83 56.60 27.10
CA ASP A 428 -5.25 56.19 26.87
C ASP A 428 -5.85 56.12 25.42
N ALA A 429 -7.07 55.57 25.31
CA ALA A 429 -7.81 55.16 24.09
C ALA A 429 -9.13 55.97 23.93
N PRO A 430 -10.13 55.68 23.04
CA PRO A 430 -10.27 54.59 22.04
C PRO A 430 -10.92 54.98 20.66
N ASP A 431 -11.19 53.95 19.84
CA ASP A 431 -12.39 53.73 19.00
C ASP A 431 -12.51 54.12 17.49
N LEU A 432 -13.33 53.33 16.79
CA LEU A 432 -14.05 53.49 15.49
C LEU A 432 -13.36 53.90 14.15
N ARG A 433 -13.31 52.91 13.24
CA ARG A 433 -13.71 52.93 11.79
C ARG A 433 -12.85 53.61 10.68
N ASN A 434 -12.50 52.75 9.70
CA ASN A 434 -12.77 52.83 8.24
C ASN A 434 -11.66 53.18 7.21
N PHE A 435 -11.60 52.29 6.19
CA PHE A 435 -11.16 52.41 4.79
C PHE A 435 -9.68 52.63 4.38
N SER A 436 -9.13 51.58 3.72
CA SER A 436 -8.42 51.58 2.40
C SER A 436 -7.08 52.34 2.29
N ALA A 437 -5.95 51.75 1.89
CA ALA A 437 -5.72 50.98 0.65
C ALA A 437 -4.34 50.26 0.61
N SER A 438 -4.09 49.43 -0.44
CA SER A 438 -2.78 48.91 -0.93
C SER A 438 -1.94 48.00 0.03
N VAL A 439 -1.69 46.72 -0.32
CA VAL A 439 -0.49 46.18 -1.04
C VAL A 439 0.78 46.21 -0.14
N GLU A 440 1.55 45.13 0.11
CA GLU A 440 1.88 43.97 -0.76
C GLU A 440 2.13 42.62 0.00
N SER A 441 2.37 41.57 -0.79
CA SER A 441 2.64 40.15 -0.49
C SER A 441 3.39 39.74 0.80
N ARG A 442 2.95 38.62 1.40
CA ARG A 442 3.67 37.32 1.38
C ARG A 442 2.80 36.18 1.96
N ALA A 443 2.33 35.29 1.10
CA ALA A 443 1.64 34.06 1.52
C ALA A 443 2.65 33.01 2.03
N ASN A 444 2.21 32.13 2.93
CA ASN A 444 3.02 31.04 3.46
C ASN A 444 2.08 29.88 3.87
N ASP A 445 1.80 28.98 2.93
CA ASP A 445 0.71 28.00 3.06
C ASP A 445 1.02 26.88 4.06
N LYS A 446 0.56 27.07 5.30
CA LYS A 446 0.45 26.05 6.35
C LYS A 446 -0.78 26.28 7.21
N ASN A 447 -1.97 25.98 6.69
CA ASN A 447 -3.22 25.98 7.49
C ASN A 447 -4.36 25.13 6.87
N PHE A 448 -4.08 23.90 6.45
CA PHE A 448 -5.10 22.88 6.15
C PHE A 448 -4.77 21.53 6.78
N ASP A 449 -4.49 21.56 8.09
CA ASP A 449 -4.38 20.38 8.93
C ASP A 449 -5.00 20.71 10.30
N ARG A 450 -5.98 19.88 10.72
CA ARG A 450 -6.88 20.02 11.91
C ARG A 450 -8.13 20.88 11.76
N ILE A 451 -9.22 20.24 11.34
CA ILE A 451 -10.51 20.35 12.05
C ILE A 451 -10.90 18.94 12.49
N TYR A 452 -10.95 18.70 13.81
CA TYR A 452 -11.55 17.49 14.38
C TYR A 452 -13.07 17.69 14.41
N VAL A 453 -13.83 16.69 13.95
CA VAL A 453 -15.22 16.49 14.40
C VAL A 453 -15.23 15.21 15.22
N GLN A 454 -15.63 15.32 16.49
CA GLN A 454 -15.58 14.24 17.47
C GLN A 454 -16.99 13.91 17.95
N GLY A 455 -17.48 12.72 17.59
CA GLY A 455 -18.81 12.24 17.94
C GLY A 455 -19.67 11.94 16.71
N GLY A 456 -20.33 10.78 16.71
CA GLY A 456 -21.32 10.40 15.69
C GLY A 456 -22.76 10.55 16.20
N ILE A 457 -23.69 10.01 15.40
CA ILE A 457 -25.16 9.99 15.58
C ILE A 457 -25.87 11.29 15.11
N ASN A 458 -26.96 11.10 14.34
CA ASN A 458 -27.94 12.08 13.85
C ASN A 458 -27.45 13.14 12.83
N VAL A 459 -27.41 12.75 11.56
CA VAL A 459 -27.68 13.65 10.42
C VAL A 459 -29.08 13.32 9.92
N LYS A 460 -29.97 14.31 9.81
CA LYS A 460 -31.33 14.14 9.24
C LYS A 460 -31.28 14.19 7.71
N PRO A 461 -32.22 13.54 6.99
CA PRO A 461 -32.34 13.68 5.55
C PRO A 461 -32.64 15.13 5.15
N LEU A 462 -32.16 15.51 3.96
CA LEU A 462 -32.41 16.81 3.35
C LEU A 462 -33.92 17.01 3.11
N GLN A 463 -34.49 18.07 3.67
CA GLN A 463 -35.82 18.52 3.27
C GLN A 463 -35.72 19.34 1.99
N GLU A 464 -36.51 18.99 0.98
CA GLU A 464 -36.76 19.87 -0.16
C GLU A 464 -37.56 21.09 0.30
N GLU A 465 -37.03 22.30 0.12
CA GLU A 465 -37.82 23.51 0.25
C GLU A 465 -38.78 23.63 -0.93
N LYS A 466 -40.06 23.30 -0.69
CA LYS A 466 -41.16 23.65 -1.59
C LYS A 466 -41.33 25.18 -1.60
N ILE A 467 -40.64 25.84 -2.51
CA ILE A 467 -40.93 27.24 -2.84
C ILE A 467 -42.35 27.31 -3.41
N SER A 468 -43.23 28.00 -2.70
CA SER A 468 -44.61 28.23 -3.10
C SER A 468 -44.69 29.16 -4.31
N ALA A 469 -45.53 28.82 -5.28
CA ALA A 469 -45.80 29.68 -6.41
C ALA A 469 -46.74 30.84 -6.02
N ASP A 470 -46.17 32.02 -5.76
CA ASP A 470 -46.72 33.30 -6.23
C ASP A 470 -45.74 34.46 -5.96
N GLU A 471 -45.10 34.97 -7.01
CA GLU A 471 -45.05 36.42 -7.31
C GLU A 471 -44.50 36.63 -8.73
N ARG A 472 -45.04 37.62 -9.45
CA ARG A 472 -44.60 37.98 -10.81
C ARG A 472 -43.75 39.25 -10.76
N VAL A 473 -42.55 39.20 -11.34
CA VAL A 473 -41.82 40.39 -11.80
C VAL A 473 -41.40 40.16 -13.25
N GLU A 474 -41.65 41.13 -14.11
CA GLU A 474 -41.40 41.04 -15.55
C GLU A 474 -39.92 41.36 -15.87
N GLY A 475 -39.30 40.56 -16.73
CA GLY A 475 -37.86 40.68 -17.04
C GLY A 475 -37.45 39.79 -18.20
N GLY A 476 -38.04 39.99 -19.39
CA GLY A 476 -37.88 39.10 -20.53
C GLY A 476 -36.48 39.12 -21.17
N VAL A 477 -35.79 37.99 -21.16
CA VAL A 477 -34.67 37.70 -22.07
C VAL A 477 -35.03 36.49 -22.93
N ASN A 478 -34.92 36.64 -24.25
CA ASN A 478 -35.55 35.76 -25.23
C ASN A 478 -34.72 34.50 -25.53
N VAL A 479 -34.81 33.49 -24.66
CA VAL A 479 -34.23 32.16 -24.90
C VAL A 479 -35.01 31.44 -26.00
N ARG A 480 -34.38 31.22 -27.15
CA ARG A 480 -34.94 30.44 -28.25
C ARG A 480 -35.14 28.99 -27.80
N LYS A 481 -36.39 28.54 -27.69
CA LYS A 481 -36.71 27.11 -27.74
C LYS A 481 -36.35 26.59 -29.13
N SER A 482 -35.32 25.75 -29.22
CA SER A 482 -35.16 24.83 -30.35
C SER A 482 -36.21 23.73 -30.21
N GLU A 483 -37.10 23.62 -31.20
CA GLU A 483 -38.15 22.60 -31.20
C GLU A 483 -37.55 21.21 -31.45
N TRP A 484 -37.40 20.41 -30.40
CA TRP A 484 -37.26 18.96 -30.54
C TRP A 484 -38.57 18.43 -31.13
N SER A 485 -38.55 18.24 -32.45
CA SER A 485 -39.69 17.80 -33.23
C SER A 485 -40.15 16.41 -32.76
N ARG A 486 -41.46 16.20 -32.70
CA ARG A 486 -42.02 14.86 -32.49
C ARG A 486 -41.77 14.02 -33.73
N GLU A 487 -40.68 13.26 -33.73
CA GLU A 487 -40.42 12.29 -34.79
C GLU A 487 -41.52 11.21 -34.82
N VAL A 488 -41.83 10.74 -36.02
CA VAL A 488 -42.87 9.73 -36.24
C VAL A 488 -42.35 8.39 -35.70
N GLY A 489 -43.00 7.90 -34.65
CA GLY A 489 -42.59 6.68 -33.95
C GLY A 489 -42.50 5.48 -34.88
N LYS A 490 -41.26 5.05 -35.15
CA LYS A 490 -40.95 3.74 -35.73
C LYS A 490 -41.41 2.66 -34.74
N GLU A 491 -42.07 1.62 -35.25
CA GLU A 491 -42.70 0.62 -34.39
C GLU A 491 -41.64 -0.30 -33.76
N GLU A 492 -41.50 -0.23 -32.43
CA GLU A 492 -40.53 -1.02 -31.68
C GLU A 492 -40.77 -2.52 -31.87
N SER A 493 -39.72 -3.31 -32.09
CA SER A 493 -39.87 -4.76 -32.24
C SER A 493 -40.30 -5.44 -30.93
N GLU A 494 -40.88 -6.62 -31.00
CA GLU A 494 -41.27 -7.38 -29.79
C GLU A 494 -40.08 -7.68 -28.87
N MET A 495 -38.88 -7.85 -29.43
CA MET A 495 -37.63 -8.00 -28.66
C MET A 495 -37.18 -6.69 -27.99
N GLU A 496 -37.39 -5.53 -28.62
CA GLU A 496 -37.16 -4.22 -27.98
C GLU A 496 -38.16 -3.96 -26.86
N LYS A 497 -39.45 -4.26 -27.07
CA LYS A 497 -40.51 -4.16 -26.06
C LYS A 497 -40.23 -5.07 -24.85
N GLU A 498 -39.79 -6.30 -25.10
CA GLU A 498 -39.34 -7.23 -24.06
C GLU A 498 -38.14 -6.66 -23.29
N ALA A 499 -37.10 -6.22 -24.01
CA ALA A 499 -35.89 -5.66 -23.40
C ALA A 499 -36.19 -4.41 -22.56
N TRP A 500 -37.04 -3.49 -23.03
CA TRP A 500 -37.43 -2.30 -22.26
C TRP A 500 -38.20 -2.65 -21.00
N LYS A 501 -39.06 -3.68 -21.05
CA LYS A 501 -39.77 -4.20 -19.88
C LYS A 501 -38.79 -4.81 -18.87
N LEU A 502 -37.84 -5.61 -19.33
CA LEU A 502 -36.81 -6.23 -18.47
C LEU A 502 -35.90 -5.17 -17.83
N LEU A 503 -35.43 -4.18 -18.60
CA LEU A 503 -34.58 -3.10 -18.08
C LEU A 503 -35.30 -2.23 -17.04
N ARG A 504 -36.58 -1.90 -17.27
CA ARG A 504 -37.39 -1.17 -16.27
C ARG A 504 -37.68 -2.01 -15.03
N ASN A 505 -37.85 -3.33 -15.17
CA ASN A 505 -37.97 -4.26 -14.04
C ASN A 505 -36.66 -4.45 -13.25
N ALA A 506 -35.52 -4.01 -13.76
CA ALA A 506 -34.22 -4.06 -13.09
C ALA A 506 -33.89 -2.79 -12.29
N VAL A 507 -34.73 -1.74 -12.34
CA VAL A 507 -34.50 -0.46 -11.67
C VAL A 507 -34.56 -0.59 -10.15
N VAL A 508 -33.54 -0.07 -9.47
CA VAL A 508 -33.46 0.02 -8.01
C VAL A 508 -33.90 1.40 -7.57
N THR A 509 -34.81 1.45 -6.60
CA THR A 509 -35.25 2.68 -5.93
C THR A 509 -34.64 2.82 -4.54
N TYR A 510 -34.35 4.06 -4.13
CA TYR A 510 -33.91 4.43 -2.79
C TYR A 510 -34.65 5.70 -2.37
N CYS A 511 -35.27 5.70 -1.18
CA CYS A 511 -36.15 6.75 -0.69
C CYS A 511 -37.24 7.18 -1.70
N GLY A 512 -37.72 6.23 -2.52
CA GLY A 512 -38.70 6.45 -3.59
C GLY A 512 -38.14 7.01 -4.90
N SER A 513 -36.87 7.41 -4.97
CA SER A 513 -36.20 7.88 -6.20
C SER A 513 -35.51 6.71 -6.92
N PRO A 514 -35.49 6.66 -8.27
CA PRO A 514 -34.71 5.66 -9.00
C PRO A 514 -33.21 6.01 -8.92
N VAL A 515 -32.35 5.05 -8.55
CA VAL A 515 -30.91 5.29 -8.28
C VAL A 515 -29.94 4.35 -9.00
N GLY A 516 -30.43 3.40 -9.80
CA GLY A 516 -29.58 2.48 -10.55
C GLY A 516 -30.35 1.27 -11.10
N THR A 517 -29.63 0.26 -11.58
CA THR A 517 -30.21 -1.04 -11.95
C THR A 517 -29.40 -2.20 -11.37
N VAL A 518 -30.05 -3.28 -10.93
CA VAL A 518 -29.35 -4.51 -10.49
C VAL A 518 -28.54 -5.13 -11.63
N ALA A 519 -27.50 -5.92 -11.31
CA ALA A 519 -26.70 -6.59 -12.34
C ALA A 519 -27.47 -7.69 -13.10
N ALA A 520 -28.28 -8.48 -12.38
CA ALA A 520 -29.17 -9.48 -12.97
C ALA A 520 -30.48 -9.61 -12.19
N ASN A 521 -31.54 -10.02 -12.88
CA ASN A 521 -32.84 -10.33 -12.29
C ASN A 521 -33.27 -11.76 -12.68
N ASP A 522 -32.40 -12.74 -12.40
CA ASP A 522 -32.64 -14.15 -12.72
C ASP A 522 -33.60 -14.79 -11.70
N PRO A 523 -34.83 -15.17 -12.09
CA PRO A 523 -35.81 -15.76 -11.17
C PRO A 523 -35.43 -17.18 -10.69
N ASN A 524 -34.37 -17.77 -11.23
CA ASN A 524 -33.88 -19.09 -10.85
C ASN A 524 -32.72 -19.05 -9.84
N ASP A 525 -32.05 -17.90 -9.67
CA ASP A 525 -30.94 -17.78 -8.73
C ASP A 525 -31.47 -17.64 -7.29
N LYS A 526 -31.29 -18.71 -6.51
CA LYS A 526 -31.72 -18.79 -5.11
C LYS A 526 -30.77 -18.07 -4.15
N THR A 527 -29.61 -17.63 -4.63
CA THR A 527 -28.54 -17.00 -3.86
C THR A 527 -27.75 -16.04 -4.76
N PRO A 528 -28.29 -14.84 -5.09
CA PRO A 528 -27.72 -13.93 -6.10
C PRO A 528 -26.30 -13.40 -5.81
N LEU A 529 -25.71 -13.72 -4.65
CA LEU A 529 -24.38 -13.32 -4.16
C LEU A 529 -24.19 -11.79 -4.06
N ASN A 530 -23.88 -11.18 -5.19
CA ASN A 530 -23.68 -9.74 -5.39
C ASN A 530 -24.38 -9.22 -6.66
N TYR A 531 -25.05 -10.07 -7.45
CA TYR A 531 -25.76 -9.66 -8.67
C TYR A 531 -27.10 -8.96 -8.36
N ASP A 532 -27.50 -8.96 -7.08
CA ASP A 532 -28.56 -8.13 -6.48
C ASP A 532 -28.16 -6.65 -6.33
N GLN A 533 -26.89 -6.30 -6.56
CA GLN A 533 -26.35 -4.97 -6.36
C GLN A 533 -26.34 -4.13 -7.66
N VAL A 534 -26.30 -2.81 -7.50
CA VAL A 534 -26.04 -1.85 -8.58
C VAL A 534 -24.53 -1.71 -8.73
N PHE A 535 -23.94 -2.30 -9.78
CA PHE A 535 -22.54 -2.05 -10.14
C PHE A 535 -22.40 -0.77 -10.96
N ILE A 536 -21.30 -0.04 -10.76
CA ILE A 536 -21.05 1.19 -11.52
C ILE A 536 -20.81 0.88 -13.01
N ARG A 537 -20.12 -0.22 -13.34
CA ARG A 537 -19.87 -0.62 -14.75
C ARG A 537 -21.14 -1.14 -15.45
N ASP A 538 -21.94 -1.99 -14.81
CA ASP A 538 -23.18 -2.55 -15.36
C ASP A 538 -24.24 -1.47 -15.61
N PHE A 539 -24.27 -0.42 -14.79
CA PHE A 539 -25.21 0.69 -14.96
C PHE A 539 -24.88 1.60 -16.15
N VAL A 540 -23.65 1.63 -16.68
CA VAL A 540 -23.30 2.51 -17.82
C VAL A 540 -24.20 2.28 -19.06
N PRO A 541 -24.37 1.05 -19.60
CA PRO A 541 -25.32 0.83 -20.69
C PRO A 541 -26.77 1.17 -20.31
N SER A 542 -27.22 0.83 -19.09
CA SER A 542 -28.56 1.20 -18.61
C SER A 542 -28.77 2.71 -18.65
N ALA A 543 -27.80 3.46 -18.14
CA ALA A 543 -27.81 4.92 -18.09
C ALA A 543 -27.83 5.55 -19.49
N PHE A 544 -27.08 4.98 -20.44
CA PHE A 544 -27.12 5.43 -21.83
C PHE A 544 -28.46 5.11 -22.50
N ALA A 545 -29.06 3.94 -22.25
CA ALA A 545 -30.39 3.62 -22.74
C ALA A 545 -31.44 4.63 -22.22
N PHE A 546 -31.45 4.90 -20.91
CA PHE A 546 -32.35 5.87 -20.29
C PHE A 546 -32.11 7.30 -20.82
N LEU A 547 -30.87 7.78 -20.87
CA LEU A 547 -30.53 9.12 -21.40
C LEU A 547 -30.96 9.28 -22.87
N LEU A 548 -30.75 8.28 -23.72
CA LEU A 548 -31.14 8.34 -25.14
C LEU A 548 -32.66 8.28 -25.36
N LYS A 549 -33.43 7.76 -24.40
CA LYS A 549 -34.91 7.90 -24.33
C LYS A 549 -35.38 9.22 -23.69
N GLY A 550 -34.50 9.94 -23.00
CA GLY A 550 -34.82 11.18 -22.27
C GLY A 550 -35.14 10.98 -20.77
N GLU A 551 -35.01 9.76 -20.25
CA GLU A 551 -35.30 9.37 -18.86
C GLU A 551 -34.08 9.68 -17.94
N GLY A 552 -33.57 10.91 -17.98
CA GLY A 552 -32.28 11.28 -17.36
C GLY A 552 -32.22 11.29 -15.82
N GLU A 553 -33.36 11.22 -15.13
CA GLU A 553 -33.45 11.36 -13.67
C GLU A 553 -32.67 10.27 -12.92
N ILE A 554 -32.85 9.00 -13.31
CA ILE A 554 -32.15 7.85 -12.71
C ILE A 554 -30.62 8.00 -12.76
N VAL A 555 -30.10 8.62 -13.82
CA VAL A 555 -28.67 8.84 -14.00
C VAL A 555 -28.17 9.99 -13.13
N ARG A 556 -28.94 11.09 -13.02
CA ARG A 556 -28.66 12.20 -12.11
C ARG A 556 -28.57 11.71 -10.65
N ASN A 557 -29.54 10.90 -10.24
CA ASN A 557 -29.63 10.36 -8.88
C ASN A 557 -28.49 9.37 -8.62
N PHE A 558 -28.20 8.45 -9.54
CA PHE A 558 -27.06 7.54 -9.48
C PHE A 558 -25.73 8.32 -9.30
N LEU A 559 -25.49 9.35 -10.12
CA LEU A 559 -24.26 10.14 -10.06
C LEU A 559 -24.09 10.83 -8.70
N LEU A 560 -25.17 11.40 -8.14
CA LEU A 560 -25.15 12.07 -6.84
C LEU A 560 -25.01 11.10 -5.65
N HIS A 561 -25.68 9.95 -5.66
CA HIS A 561 -25.55 8.97 -4.56
C HIS A 561 -24.22 8.24 -4.59
N THR A 562 -23.67 7.90 -5.77
CA THR A 562 -22.32 7.32 -5.86
C THR A 562 -21.24 8.32 -5.45
N LEU A 563 -21.41 9.62 -5.73
CA LEU A 563 -20.57 10.69 -5.19
C LEU A 563 -20.70 10.82 -3.66
N GLN A 564 -21.91 10.69 -3.10
CA GLN A 564 -22.10 10.65 -1.65
C GLN A 564 -21.33 9.49 -1.01
N LEU A 565 -21.39 8.29 -1.61
CA LEU A 565 -20.64 7.11 -1.16
C LEU A 565 -19.11 7.33 -1.28
N GLN A 566 -18.62 8.06 -2.28
CA GLN A 566 -17.20 8.43 -2.39
C GLN A 566 -16.69 9.15 -1.12
N SER A 567 -17.53 9.94 -0.44
CA SER A 567 -17.13 10.70 0.75
C SER A 567 -17.00 9.86 2.04
N TRP A 568 -17.41 8.58 2.03
CA TRP A 568 -17.45 7.75 3.24
C TRP A 568 -16.05 7.32 3.70
N GLU A 569 -15.90 7.08 5.01
CA GLU A 569 -14.67 6.53 5.58
C GLU A 569 -14.50 5.06 5.17
N LYS A 570 -13.50 4.81 4.32
CA LYS A 570 -13.18 3.47 3.80
C LYS A 570 -12.08 2.87 4.66
N THR A 571 -12.27 1.63 5.09
CA THR A 571 -11.24 0.87 5.84
C THR A 571 -11.21 -0.59 5.38
N VAL A 572 -10.03 -1.05 4.97
CA VAL A 572 -9.74 -2.45 4.65
C VAL A 572 -8.71 -2.95 5.66
N ASP A 573 -9.16 -3.76 6.61
CA ASP A 573 -8.44 -4.22 7.80
C ASP A 573 -7.86 -3.08 8.68
N CYS A 574 -6.74 -2.49 8.26
CA CYS A 574 -6.03 -1.39 8.96
C CYS A 574 -5.53 -0.30 7.98
N TYR A 575 -6.02 -0.30 6.73
CA TYR A 575 -5.64 0.64 5.68
C TYR A 575 -6.86 1.37 5.13
N SER A 576 -6.79 2.70 5.02
CA SER A 576 -7.79 3.49 4.31
C SER A 576 -7.33 3.73 2.88
N PRO A 577 -8.06 3.24 1.86
CA PRO A 577 -7.76 3.56 0.47
C PRO A 577 -8.01 5.06 0.17
N GLY A 578 -7.48 5.51 -0.96
CA GLY A 578 -7.51 6.92 -1.35
C GLY A 578 -8.92 7.52 -1.38
N GLN A 579 -9.06 8.77 -0.92
CA GLN A 579 -10.36 9.44 -0.76
C GLN A 579 -11.20 9.44 -2.05
N GLY A 580 -10.58 9.58 -3.23
CA GLY A 580 -11.26 9.55 -4.53
C GLY A 580 -11.83 8.20 -4.98
N LEU A 581 -11.57 7.09 -4.28
CA LEU A 581 -12.03 5.75 -4.69
C LEU A 581 -13.56 5.67 -4.73
N MET A 582 -14.12 5.32 -5.88
CA MET A 582 -15.54 5.00 -6.06
C MET A 582 -15.80 3.53 -5.68
N PRO A 583 -17.01 3.15 -5.24
CA PRO A 583 -17.33 1.75 -4.97
C PRO A 583 -17.42 0.92 -6.25
N ALA A 584 -17.30 -0.41 -6.13
CA ALA A 584 -17.56 -1.37 -7.20
C ALA A 584 -19.06 -1.41 -7.50
N SER A 585 -19.82 -1.55 -6.41
CA SER A 585 -21.26 -1.69 -6.37
C SER A 585 -21.84 -1.12 -5.08
N PHE A 586 -23.15 -0.96 -5.05
CA PHE A 586 -23.90 -0.72 -3.82
C PHE A 586 -25.27 -1.39 -3.87
N LYS A 587 -25.89 -1.59 -2.71
CA LYS A 587 -27.30 -2.01 -2.61
C LYS A 587 -28.07 -1.19 -1.58
N VAL A 588 -29.38 -1.22 -1.71
CA VAL A 588 -30.30 -0.67 -0.71
C VAL A 588 -30.58 -1.76 0.33
N ARG A 589 -30.37 -1.46 1.62
CA ARG A 589 -30.80 -2.31 2.74
C ARG A 589 -31.84 -1.58 3.58
N SER A 590 -32.97 -2.24 3.84
CA SER A 590 -33.95 -1.78 4.84
C SER A 590 -33.46 -2.17 6.24
N VAL A 591 -33.10 -1.19 7.06
CA VAL A 591 -32.73 -1.37 8.46
C VAL A 591 -33.96 -1.15 9.33
N ALA A 592 -34.22 -2.06 10.27
CA ALA A 592 -35.29 -1.88 11.25
C ALA A 592 -34.86 -0.87 12.33
N LEU A 593 -35.68 0.15 12.52
CA LEU A 593 -35.68 1.03 13.69
C LEU A 593 -36.68 0.49 14.72
N ASP A 594 -36.54 0.93 15.97
CA ASP A 594 -37.55 0.64 17.00
C ASP A 594 -38.95 1.15 16.59
N ASP A 595 -39.99 0.46 17.06
CA ASP A 595 -41.41 0.68 16.73
C ASP A 595 -41.79 0.54 15.24
N ASN A 596 -41.47 -0.61 14.62
CA ASN A 596 -41.95 -1.05 13.29
C ASN A 596 -41.64 -0.08 12.12
N LYS A 597 -40.65 0.79 12.27
CA LYS A 597 -40.17 1.67 11.19
C LYS A 597 -39.00 1.02 10.48
N PHE A 598 -38.91 1.22 9.18
CA PHE A 598 -37.77 0.81 8.37
C PHE A 598 -37.14 2.05 7.74
N GLU A 599 -35.82 2.12 7.78
CA GLU A 599 -35.03 3.15 7.11
C GLU A 599 -34.20 2.48 6.00
N GLU A 600 -34.21 3.04 4.80
CA GLU A 600 -33.37 2.57 3.71
C GLU A 600 -31.96 3.16 3.84
N VAL A 601 -30.95 2.31 3.69
CA VAL A 601 -29.54 2.68 3.78
C VAL A 601 -28.78 2.12 2.58
N LEU A 602 -27.94 2.95 1.96
CA LEU A 602 -27.02 2.50 0.91
C LEU A 602 -25.83 1.75 1.52
N ASP A 603 -25.54 0.57 0.98
CA ASP A 603 -24.51 -0.37 1.41
C ASP A 603 -23.49 -0.55 0.27
N PRO A 604 -22.36 0.20 0.26
CA PRO A 604 -21.33 0.09 -0.75
C PRO A 604 -20.41 -1.12 -0.54
N ASP A 605 -19.78 -1.59 -1.62
CA ASP A 605 -18.57 -2.43 -1.59
C ASP A 605 -17.46 -1.70 -2.36
N PHE A 606 -16.36 -1.32 -1.69
CA PHE A 606 -15.18 -0.72 -2.33
C PHE A 606 -14.11 -1.76 -2.72
N GLY A 607 -14.44 -3.06 -2.64
CA GLY A 607 -13.53 -4.17 -2.91
C GLY A 607 -13.22 -5.03 -1.68
N GLU A 608 -13.62 -4.62 -0.49
CA GLU A 608 -13.47 -5.37 0.76
C GLU A 608 -14.26 -6.68 0.78
N SER A 609 -15.41 -6.73 0.10
CA SER A 609 -16.25 -7.93 -0.03
C SER A 609 -16.08 -8.63 -1.39
N ALA A 610 -15.45 -7.98 -2.37
CA ALA A 610 -15.17 -8.54 -3.69
C ALA A 610 -14.30 -9.81 -3.63
N ILE A 611 -14.57 -10.77 -4.52
CA ILE A 611 -13.82 -12.02 -4.60
C ILE A 611 -12.37 -11.72 -4.98
N GLY A 612 -11.43 -12.05 -4.10
CA GLY A 612 -10.01 -11.76 -4.27
C GLY A 612 -9.56 -10.38 -3.77
N ARG A 613 -10.44 -9.59 -3.14
CA ARG A 613 -10.18 -8.21 -2.70
C ARG A 613 -9.74 -7.28 -3.83
N VAL A 614 -10.51 -7.36 -4.90
CA VAL A 614 -10.38 -6.59 -6.14
C VAL A 614 -10.77 -5.12 -5.92
N ALA A 615 -9.88 -4.20 -6.29
CA ALA A 615 -10.13 -2.76 -6.23
C ALA A 615 -10.85 -2.24 -7.51
N PRO A 616 -11.98 -1.52 -7.39
CA PRO A 616 -12.82 -1.11 -8.53
C PRO A 616 -12.35 0.20 -9.18
N VAL A 617 -11.14 0.19 -9.75
CA VAL A 617 -10.55 1.42 -10.31
C VAL A 617 -11.28 1.88 -11.58
N ASP A 618 -11.94 0.96 -12.30
CA ASP A 618 -12.78 1.32 -13.47
C ASP A 618 -14.01 2.16 -13.10
N SER A 619 -14.58 1.98 -11.89
CA SER A 619 -15.73 2.77 -11.41
C SER A 619 -15.49 4.28 -11.42
N GLY A 620 -14.29 4.75 -11.06
CA GLY A 620 -13.95 6.18 -11.08
C GLY A 620 -13.94 6.77 -12.49
N LEU A 621 -13.53 5.97 -13.48
CA LEU A 621 -13.45 6.40 -14.88
C LEU A 621 -14.84 6.45 -15.48
N TRP A 622 -15.62 5.40 -15.23
CA TRP A 622 -17.00 5.30 -15.67
C TRP A 622 -17.89 6.40 -15.09
N TRP A 623 -17.71 6.78 -13.82
CA TRP A 623 -18.44 7.90 -13.23
C TRP A 623 -18.13 9.23 -13.93
N ILE A 624 -16.85 9.52 -14.22
CA ILE A 624 -16.44 10.73 -14.97
C ILE A 624 -16.97 10.71 -16.42
N ILE A 625 -16.91 9.57 -17.11
CA ILE A 625 -17.45 9.41 -18.47
C ILE A 625 -18.97 9.59 -18.49
N LEU A 626 -19.68 9.01 -17.51
CA LEU A 626 -21.13 9.09 -17.39
C LEU A 626 -21.60 10.51 -17.02
N LEU A 627 -20.86 11.23 -16.16
CA LEU A 627 -21.13 12.62 -15.85
C LEU A 627 -21.03 13.53 -17.08
N ARG A 628 -20.04 13.30 -17.96
CA ARG A 628 -19.94 13.99 -19.26
C ARG A 628 -21.14 13.63 -20.13
N ALA A 629 -21.43 12.34 -20.30
CA ALA A 629 -22.52 11.86 -21.14
C ALA A 629 -23.89 12.41 -20.71
N TYR A 630 -24.15 12.50 -19.39
CA TYR A 630 -25.32 13.16 -18.82
C TYR A 630 -25.45 14.60 -19.35
N GLY A 631 -24.49 15.48 -19.05
CA GLY A 631 -24.59 16.90 -19.41
C GLY A 631 -24.63 17.15 -20.92
N LYS A 632 -23.95 16.31 -21.72
CA LYS A 632 -24.00 16.36 -23.19
C LYS A 632 -25.37 15.97 -23.74
N LEU A 633 -26.03 14.94 -23.20
CA LEU A 633 -27.32 14.43 -23.69
C LEU A 633 -28.54 15.17 -23.11
N THR A 634 -28.47 15.68 -21.88
CA THR A 634 -29.58 16.43 -21.24
C THR A 634 -29.49 17.94 -21.43
N GLY A 635 -28.28 18.48 -21.67
CA GLY A 635 -28.00 19.91 -21.60
C GLY A 635 -27.88 20.47 -20.17
N ASP A 636 -28.05 19.63 -19.13
CA ASP A 636 -27.86 20.03 -17.73
C ASP A 636 -26.36 19.97 -17.35
N TYR A 637 -25.67 21.06 -17.68
CA TYR A 637 -24.31 21.33 -17.21
C TYR A 637 -24.28 21.80 -15.74
N GLY A 638 -25.41 22.22 -15.18
CA GLY A 638 -25.52 22.68 -13.78
C GLY A 638 -25.19 21.59 -12.77
N LEU A 639 -25.41 20.31 -13.10
CA LEU A 639 -24.90 19.18 -12.32
C LEU A 639 -23.35 19.15 -12.28
N GLN A 640 -22.69 19.43 -13.41
CA GLN A 640 -21.22 19.37 -13.53
C GLN A 640 -20.54 20.53 -12.78
N GLU A 641 -21.17 21.69 -12.70
CA GLU A 641 -20.66 22.90 -12.04
C GLU A 641 -20.72 22.86 -10.50
N ARG A 642 -21.45 21.90 -9.89
CA ARG A 642 -21.59 21.82 -8.43
C ARG A 642 -20.23 21.62 -7.73
N VAL A 643 -20.06 22.26 -6.58
CA VAL A 643 -18.82 22.20 -5.78
C VAL A 643 -18.49 20.76 -5.31
N ASP A 644 -19.50 19.97 -4.95
CA ASP A 644 -19.31 18.56 -4.57
C ASP A 644 -18.89 17.69 -5.77
N VAL A 645 -19.54 17.85 -6.92
CA VAL A 645 -19.20 17.16 -8.18
C VAL A 645 -17.79 17.53 -8.64
N GLN A 646 -17.44 18.83 -8.67
CA GLN A 646 -16.09 19.31 -8.97
C GLN A 646 -15.05 18.75 -7.98
N THR A 647 -15.39 18.62 -6.70
CA THR A 647 -14.52 18.01 -5.69
C THR A 647 -14.34 16.51 -5.94
N GLY A 648 -15.40 15.77 -6.29
CA GLY A 648 -15.33 14.35 -6.64
C GLY A 648 -14.45 14.08 -7.86
N ILE A 649 -14.59 14.88 -8.92
CA ILE A 649 -13.70 14.85 -10.10
C ILE A 649 -12.24 15.07 -9.66
N LYS A 650 -11.97 16.13 -8.88
CA LYS A 650 -10.62 16.45 -8.38
C LYS A 650 -10.05 15.34 -7.48
N LEU A 651 -10.85 14.70 -6.64
CA LEU A 651 -10.44 13.59 -5.78
C LEU A 651 -10.08 12.34 -6.59
N ILE A 652 -10.88 11.98 -7.60
CA ILE A 652 -10.54 10.88 -8.53
C ILE A 652 -9.20 11.20 -9.20
N LEU A 653 -9.08 12.38 -9.83
CA LEU A 653 -7.88 12.80 -10.55
C LEU A 653 -6.61 12.91 -9.70
N ASN A 654 -6.73 13.31 -8.44
CA ASN A 654 -5.60 13.35 -7.52
C ASN A 654 -5.09 11.95 -7.19
N LEU A 655 -5.96 10.94 -7.13
CA LEU A 655 -5.50 9.55 -7.20
C LEU A 655 -4.85 9.30 -8.56
N CYS A 656 -5.58 9.54 -9.68
CA CYS A 656 -5.15 9.19 -11.04
C CYS A 656 -3.71 9.59 -11.37
N LEU A 657 -3.37 10.83 -11.00
CA LEU A 657 -2.16 11.54 -11.42
C LEU A 657 -1.08 11.57 -10.33
N SER A 658 -1.28 10.88 -9.19
CA SER A 658 -0.28 10.76 -8.13
C SER A 658 1.05 10.20 -8.67
N ASP A 659 2.15 10.84 -8.27
CA ASP A 659 3.51 10.39 -8.61
C ASP A 659 3.85 9.05 -7.94
N GLY A 660 4.75 8.28 -8.56
CA GLY A 660 5.18 6.97 -8.07
C GLY A 660 6.52 6.53 -8.69
N PHE A 661 6.89 5.27 -8.47
CA PHE A 661 8.12 4.68 -9.03
C PHE A 661 7.99 4.21 -10.49
N ASP A 662 6.78 4.25 -11.07
CA ASP A 662 6.55 3.91 -12.47
C ASP A 662 7.14 4.99 -13.39
N MET A 663 8.10 4.59 -14.25
CA MET A 663 8.76 5.47 -15.21
C MET A 663 7.96 5.63 -16.51
N PHE A 664 6.91 4.84 -16.72
CA PHE A 664 6.04 4.97 -17.87
C PHE A 664 4.94 6.01 -17.60
N PRO A 665 4.45 6.73 -18.61
CA PRO A 665 3.28 7.59 -18.44
C PRO A 665 1.99 6.80 -18.19
N THR A 666 2.09 5.46 -18.16
CA THR A 666 1.00 4.51 -17.97
C THR A 666 0.62 4.38 -16.49
N LEU A 667 0.16 3.19 -16.09
CA LEU A 667 -0.08 2.85 -14.69
C LEU A 667 0.32 1.40 -14.43
N LEU A 668 0.91 1.16 -13.27
CA LEU A 668 1.22 -0.13 -12.66
C LEU A 668 0.10 -0.69 -11.76
N VAL A 669 -0.22 -1.98 -11.89
CA VAL A 669 -1.43 -2.60 -11.30
C VAL A 669 -1.38 -4.15 -11.11
N THR A 670 -2.25 -4.76 -10.26
CA THR A 670 -2.29 -6.22 -9.98
C THR A 670 -3.60 -6.94 -10.40
N ASP A 671 -3.50 -8.25 -10.71
CA ASP A 671 -4.51 -9.08 -11.40
C ASP A 671 -5.99 -8.94 -10.95
N GLY A 672 -6.91 -8.92 -11.93
CA GLY A 672 -8.36 -8.99 -11.73
C GLY A 672 -9.15 -7.74 -11.29
N SER A 673 -8.62 -6.52 -11.27
CA SER A 673 -9.35 -5.33 -10.74
C SER A 673 -10.13 -4.48 -11.76
N CYS A 674 -11.05 -5.12 -12.49
CA CYS A 674 -11.78 -4.51 -13.61
C CYS A 674 -13.02 -5.30 -14.08
N MET A 675 -13.58 -5.02 -15.29
CA MET A 675 -14.57 -5.91 -15.95
C MET A 675 -14.10 -7.36 -15.96
N ILE A 676 -12.81 -7.60 -16.26
CA ILE A 676 -12.16 -8.88 -15.98
C ILE A 676 -11.86 -8.93 -14.46
N ASP A 677 -12.87 -9.27 -13.66
CA ASP A 677 -12.80 -9.21 -12.19
C ASP A 677 -11.99 -10.35 -11.52
N ARG A 678 -11.13 -11.04 -12.30
CA ARG A 678 -10.42 -12.27 -11.89
C ARG A 678 -9.02 -12.36 -12.52
N ARG A 679 -8.16 -13.17 -11.91
CA ARG A 679 -6.78 -13.40 -12.38
C ARG A 679 -6.76 -13.96 -13.81
N MET A 680 -6.18 -13.20 -14.74
CA MET A 680 -6.09 -13.51 -16.17
C MET A 680 -4.70 -13.20 -16.78
N GLY A 681 -3.68 -13.00 -15.93
CA GLY A 681 -2.32 -12.59 -16.33
C GLY A 681 -2.26 -11.15 -16.79
N ILE A 682 -3.30 -10.39 -16.50
CA ILE A 682 -3.47 -9.02 -16.96
C ILE A 682 -2.90 -8.04 -15.94
N HIS A 683 -1.79 -8.32 -15.25
CA HIS A 683 -1.12 -7.38 -14.33
C HIS A 683 -0.01 -6.59 -15.04
N GLY A 684 0.45 -5.46 -14.50
CA GLY A 684 1.48 -4.63 -15.15
C GLY A 684 0.94 -3.39 -15.87
N HIS A 685 1.00 -3.33 -17.20
CA HIS A 685 0.66 -2.12 -17.99
C HIS A 685 -0.21 -2.40 -19.24
N PRO A 686 -1.51 -2.08 -19.20
CA PRO A 686 -2.57 -2.50 -20.16
C PRO A 686 -2.58 -1.94 -21.60
N LEU A 687 -3.56 -2.31 -22.45
CA LEU A 687 -4.28 -1.34 -23.33
C LEU A 687 -5.45 -0.63 -22.61
N GLU A 688 -6.00 -1.35 -21.68
CA GLU A 688 -6.87 -0.98 -20.59
C GLU A 688 -6.20 -0.16 -19.38
N ILE A 689 -6.45 -0.22 -18.06
CA ILE A 689 -6.35 0.97 -17.11
C ILE A 689 -5.10 1.88 -16.96
N GLN A 690 -5.35 3.17 -16.69
CA GLN A 690 -4.32 4.18 -16.36
C GLN A 690 -4.57 5.15 -15.18
N VAL A 691 -5.41 4.79 -14.20
CA VAL A 691 -5.63 5.61 -12.98
C VAL A 691 -5.00 5.03 -11.71
N SER A 692 -4.02 5.74 -11.14
CA SER A 692 -3.57 5.48 -9.77
C SER A 692 -4.72 5.82 -8.81
N LEU A 693 -4.89 5.21 -7.63
CA LEU A 693 -4.03 4.28 -6.91
C LEU A 693 -4.73 2.92 -6.81
N LEU A 694 -3.94 1.84 -6.79
CA LEU A 694 -4.38 0.47 -6.48
C LEU A 694 -5.25 -0.24 -7.55
N HIS A 695 -4.64 -0.56 -8.71
CA HIS A 695 -4.97 -1.71 -9.60
C HIS A 695 -5.99 -1.43 -10.76
N ILE A 696 -6.64 -2.39 -11.46
CA ILE A 696 -6.15 -2.98 -12.74
C ILE A 696 -6.71 -2.50 -14.10
N LEU A 697 -5.86 -2.65 -15.14
CA LEU A 697 -6.11 -3.15 -16.51
C LEU A 697 -7.57 -3.15 -17.11
N VAL A 698 -8.45 -2.11 -16.98
CA VAL A 698 -9.64 -1.78 -17.90
C VAL A 698 -9.81 -0.44 -18.72
N GLY A 699 -9.02 0.64 -18.59
CA GLY A 699 -8.88 1.64 -19.69
C GLY A 699 -7.70 2.66 -19.70
N LYS A 700 -6.80 2.58 -20.70
CA LYS A 700 -5.86 3.64 -21.12
C LYS A 700 -6.68 4.56 -21.99
N SER A 701 -7.46 3.91 -22.85
CA SER A 701 -8.65 4.44 -23.48
C SER A 701 -9.68 5.01 -22.47
N LEU A 702 -10.15 4.28 -21.44
CA LEU A 702 -11.07 4.89 -20.44
C LEU A 702 -10.43 6.02 -19.61
N PHE A 703 -9.13 5.96 -19.28
CA PHE A 703 -8.47 7.07 -18.58
C PHE A 703 -8.24 8.26 -19.50
N TYR A 704 -7.81 8.04 -20.74
CA TYR A 704 -7.69 9.09 -21.75
C TYR A 704 -9.06 9.74 -22.00
N SER A 705 -10.13 8.95 -22.09
CA SER A 705 -11.52 9.44 -22.06
C SER A 705 -11.79 10.25 -20.80
N ALA A 706 -11.54 9.73 -19.60
CA ALA A 706 -11.81 10.42 -18.33
C ALA A 706 -10.97 11.70 -18.14
N LEU A 707 -9.74 11.74 -18.65
CA LEU A 707 -8.90 12.94 -18.72
C LEU A 707 -9.46 13.96 -19.72
N ARG A 708 -9.94 13.52 -20.90
CA ARG A 708 -10.62 14.41 -21.86
C ARG A 708 -11.94 14.94 -21.28
N CYS A 709 -12.76 14.09 -20.65
CA CYS A 709 -13.94 14.49 -19.87
C CYS A 709 -13.58 15.53 -18.81
N SER A 710 -12.56 15.26 -17.99
CA SER A 710 -12.15 16.16 -16.91
C SER A 710 -11.63 17.49 -17.43
N ARG A 711 -10.89 17.48 -18.54
CA ARG A 711 -10.43 18.70 -19.22
C ARG A 711 -11.60 19.50 -19.83
N GLU A 712 -12.69 18.84 -20.24
CA GLU A 712 -13.93 19.49 -20.67
C GLU A 712 -14.78 20.04 -19.50
N MET A 713 -14.75 19.39 -18.32
CA MET A 713 -15.69 19.67 -17.21
C MET A 713 -15.10 20.41 -16.01
N LEU A 714 -13.77 20.48 -15.84
CA LEU A 714 -13.16 21.15 -14.68
C LEU A 714 -13.30 22.68 -14.78
N ALA A 715 -13.87 23.30 -13.75
CA ALA A 715 -13.89 24.75 -13.59
C ALA A 715 -12.47 25.30 -13.36
N LEU A 716 -12.11 26.38 -14.06
CA LEU A 716 -10.77 26.98 -14.06
C LEU A 716 -10.52 27.92 -12.86
N ASP A 717 -10.45 27.37 -11.65
CA ASP A 717 -9.98 28.05 -10.43
C ASP A 717 -8.44 27.94 -10.23
N GLU A 718 -7.86 28.78 -9.36
CA GLU A 718 -6.40 28.79 -9.09
C GLU A 718 -5.83 27.43 -8.63
N GLY A 719 -6.59 26.62 -7.90
CA GLY A 719 -6.18 25.28 -7.50
C GLY A 719 -6.23 24.27 -8.66
N SER A 720 -7.26 24.39 -9.51
CA SER A 720 -7.46 23.53 -10.69
C SER A 720 -6.38 23.70 -11.76
N LYS A 721 -5.78 24.90 -11.92
CA LYS A 721 -4.82 25.20 -12.99
C LYS A 721 -3.64 24.22 -13.04
N ASN A 722 -3.16 23.78 -11.88
CA ASN A 722 -2.08 22.80 -11.79
C ASN A 722 -2.55 21.39 -12.19
N LEU A 723 -3.78 21.02 -11.82
CA LEU A 723 -4.40 19.74 -12.20
C LEU A 723 -4.68 19.67 -13.71
N VAL A 724 -5.22 20.75 -14.31
CA VAL A 724 -5.43 20.86 -15.76
C VAL A 724 -4.11 20.78 -16.53
N ARG A 725 -3.02 21.37 -16.00
CA ARG A 725 -1.68 21.18 -16.56
C ARG A 725 -1.23 19.72 -16.48
N ALA A 726 -1.41 19.06 -15.33
CA ALA A 726 -1.07 17.65 -15.17
C ALA A 726 -1.88 16.73 -16.11
N ILE A 727 -3.17 17.01 -16.29
CA ILE A 727 -4.06 16.34 -17.26
C ILE A 727 -3.49 16.46 -18.68
N ASN A 728 -3.20 17.69 -19.14
CA ASN A 728 -2.68 17.92 -20.50
C ASN A 728 -1.32 17.25 -20.74
N ASN A 729 -0.41 17.36 -19.76
CA ASN A 729 0.90 16.71 -19.80
C ASN A 729 0.76 15.18 -19.92
N ARG A 730 -0.11 14.58 -19.12
CA ARG A 730 -0.38 13.14 -19.12
C ARG A 730 -1.04 12.72 -20.45
N LEU A 731 -2.12 13.38 -20.89
CA LEU A 731 -2.81 13.13 -22.16
C LEU A 731 -1.83 13.03 -23.35
N SER A 732 -0.89 13.97 -23.47
CA SER A 732 0.07 13.99 -24.58
C SER A 732 1.11 12.86 -24.49
N ALA A 733 1.65 12.61 -23.29
CA ALA A 733 2.59 11.50 -23.06
C ALA A 733 1.93 10.12 -23.27
N LEU A 734 0.65 10.00 -22.93
CA LEU A 734 -0.18 8.81 -23.16
C LEU A 734 -0.41 8.53 -24.64
N SER A 735 -0.91 9.53 -25.36
CA SER A 735 -1.17 9.44 -26.80
C SER A 735 0.07 8.95 -27.55
N PHE A 736 1.24 9.55 -27.27
CA PHE A 736 2.52 9.10 -27.85
C PHE A 736 2.88 7.65 -27.46
N HIS A 737 2.88 7.32 -26.16
CA HIS A 737 3.33 6.02 -25.68
C HIS A 737 2.46 4.86 -26.20
N ILE A 738 1.14 5.08 -26.32
CA ILE A 738 0.20 4.05 -26.77
C ILE A 738 0.23 3.93 -28.30
N ARG A 739 0.20 5.05 -29.04
CA ARG A 739 0.25 5.04 -30.51
C ARG A 739 1.53 4.41 -31.08
N GLU A 740 2.66 4.50 -30.37
CA GLU A 740 3.96 3.91 -30.79
C GLU A 740 4.22 2.50 -30.25
N TYR A 741 4.05 2.25 -28.93
CA TYR A 741 4.56 1.00 -28.31
C TYR A 741 3.51 -0.09 -28.14
N TYR A 742 2.21 0.25 -28.15
CA TYR A 742 1.14 -0.74 -28.02
C TYR A 742 0.60 -1.18 -29.37
N TRP A 743 0.87 -0.43 -30.44
CA TRP A 743 0.40 -0.75 -31.78
C TRP A 743 1.12 -1.97 -32.37
N VAL A 744 0.34 -2.92 -32.89
CA VAL A 744 0.83 -3.99 -33.76
C VAL A 744 0.03 -4.03 -35.07
N ASP A 745 0.78 -4.04 -36.17
CA ASP A 745 0.35 -4.43 -37.50
C ASP A 745 1.41 -5.38 -38.07
N MET A 746 1.17 -5.94 -39.27
CA MET A 746 2.12 -6.85 -39.92
C MET A 746 3.54 -6.26 -40.05
N LYS A 747 3.67 -4.93 -40.20
CA LYS A 747 4.98 -4.26 -40.29
C LYS A 747 5.64 -4.15 -38.91
N LYS A 748 4.89 -3.80 -37.86
CA LYS A 748 5.42 -3.66 -36.50
C LYS A 748 5.78 -5.02 -35.87
N ILE A 749 5.06 -6.08 -36.20
CA ILE A 749 5.45 -7.46 -35.83
C ILE A 749 6.76 -7.86 -36.53
N ASN A 750 6.94 -7.54 -37.81
CA ASN A 750 8.22 -7.71 -38.52
C ASN A 750 9.36 -6.82 -37.97
N GLU A 751 9.03 -5.73 -37.27
CA GLU A 751 10.00 -4.90 -36.53
C GLU A 751 10.44 -5.62 -35.25
N ILE A 752 9.48 -6.05 -34.42
CA ILE A 752 9.70 -6.74 -33.12
C ILE A 752 10.42 -8.09 -33.33
N TYR A 753 10.05 -8.85 -34.36
CA TYR A 753 10.71 -10.12 -34.72
C TYR A 753 12.20 -9.94 -35.10
N ARG A 754 12.64 -8.69 -35.31
CA ARG A 754 14.01 -8.32 -35.67
C ARG A 754 14.69 -7.45 -34.60
N TYR A 755 14.10 -7.34 -33.41
CA TYR A 755 14.72 -6.66 -32.28
C TYR A 755 15.98 -7.40 -31.82
N LYS A 756 16.96 -6.61 -31.37
CA LYS A 756 18.08 -7.10 -30.57
C LYS A 756 17.68 -7.03 -29.10
N THR A 757 18.17 -7.97 -28.30
CA THR A 757 18.08 -7.91 -26.84
C THR A 757 19.27 -7.15 -26.26
N GLU A 758 19.21 -6.82 -24.97
CA GLU A 758 20.26 -6.11 -24.21
C GLU A 758 20.67 -4.73 -24.78
N GLU A 759 19.75 -4.01 -25.43
CA GLU A 759 20.00 -2.67 -25.98
C GLU A 759 20.07 -1.58 -24.89
N TYR A 760 21.20 -1.45 -24.19
CA TYR A 760 21.43 -0.39 -23.20
C TYR A 760 21.76 0.97 -23.86
N SER A 761 20.74 1.70 -24.34
CA SER A 761 20.90 3.04 -24.93
C SER A 761 19.62 3.89 -24.92
N THR A 762 19.76 5.22 -24.82
CA THR A 762 18.65 6.16 -25.09
C THR A 762 18.24 6.20 -26.57
N GLU A 763 19.09 5.71 -27.46
CA GLU A 763 18.83 5.54 -28.90
C GLU A 763 18.42 4.08 -29.24
N ALA A 764 18.10 3.24 -28.23
CA ALA A 764 17.64 1.86 -28.42
C ALA A 764 16.31 1.78 -29.21
N THR A 765 16.18 0.72 -30.00
CA THR A 765 14.95 0.32 -30.69
C THR A 765 14.09 -0.53 -29.76
N ASN A 766 14.69 -1.55 -29.13
CA ASN A 766 14.02 -2.45 -28.21
C ASN A 766 13.98 -1.89 -26.77
N LYS A 767 13.27 -0.78 -26.58
CA LYS A 767 13.27 0.02 -25.33
C LYS A 767 12.75 -0.71 -24.09
N PHE A 768 12.12 -1.87 -24.25
CA PHE A 768 11.56 -2.68 -23.18
C PHE A 768 12.27 -4.03 -23.03
N ASN A 769 13.35 -4.28 -23.80
CA ASN A 769 14.06 -5.56 -23.89
C ASN A 769 13.12 -6.76 -24.16
N ILE A 770 12.23 -6.62 -25.13
CA ILE A 770 11.32 -7.71 -25.56
C ILE A 770 12.12 -8.73 -26.34
N TYR A 771 12.00 -10.00 -25.95
CA TYR A 771 12.58 -11.13 -26.66
C TYR A 771 11.70 -11.47 -27.88
N PRO A 772 12.25 -11.52 -29.12
CA PRO A 772 11.47 -11.83 -30.32
C PRO A 772 10.66 -13.12 -30.25
N ASP A 773 11.17 -14.12 -29.50
CA ASP A 773 10.52 -15.42 -29.29
C ASP A 773 9.21 -15.33 -28.47
N GLN A 774 8.86 -14.17 -27.90
CA GLN A 774 7.55 -13.94 -27.27
C GLN A 774 6.42 -13.67 -28.28
N ILE A 775 6.72 -13.45 -29.57
CA ILE A 775 5.68 -13.32 -30.59
C ILE A 775 5.03 -14.71 -30.77
N PRO A 776 3.76 -14.90 -30.36
CA PRO A 776 3.18 -16.23 -30.34
C PRO A 776 2.84 -16.67 -31.76
N HIS A 777 3.06 -17.95 -32.08
CA HIS A 777 2.85 -18.49 -33.43
C HIS A 777 1.46 -18.18 -34.01
N TRP A 778 0.41 -18.19 -33.19
CA TRP A 778 -0.95 -17.87 -33.65
C TRP A 778 -1.05 -16.47 -34.26
N LEU A 779 -0.29 -15.47 -33.77
CA LEU A 779 -0.37 -14.10 -34.25
C LEU A 779 0.16 -13.95 -35.68
N MET A 780 1.18 -14.73 -36.04
CA MET A 780 1.84 -14.66 -37.35
C MET A 780 0.86 -14.99 -38.49
N ASP A 781 -0.01 -15.98 -38.29
CA ASP A 781 -1.07 -16.35 -39.24
C ASP A 781 -2.39 -15.58 -39.02
N TRP A 782 -2.60 -15.02 -37.81
CA TRP A 782 -3.87 -14.39 -37.46
C TRP A 782 -3.97 -12.93 -37.91
N ILE A 783 -2.88 -12.16 -37.99
CA ILE A 783 -2.97 -10.73 -38.36
C ILE A 783 -3.11 -10.53 -39.89
N PRO A 784 -4.11 -9.77 -40.38
CA PRO A 784 -4.31 -9.49 -41.81
C PRO A 784 -3.46 -8.30 -42.30
N GLU A 785 -3.19 -8.24 -43.61
CA GLU A 785 -2.33 -7.22 -44.23
C GLU A 785 -2.79 -5.76 -44.01
N THR A 786 -4.11 -5.54 -43.98
CA THR A 786 -4.75 -4.21 -43.89
C THR A 786 -5.30 -3.89 -42.49
N GLY A 787 -5.02 -4.75 -41.50
CA GLY A 787 -5.48 -4.60 -40.12
C GLY A 787 -4.34 -4.49 -39.12
N GLY A 788 -4.72 -4.13 -37.90
CA GLY A 788 -3.82 -3.98 -36.76
C GLY A 788 -4.62 -3.66 -35.50
N TYR A 789 -3.97 -3.72 -34.35
CA TYR A 789 -4.61 -3.47 -33.06
C TYR A 789 -3.61 -2.99 -32.02
N LEU A 790 -4.12 -2.60 -30.86
CA LEU A 790 -3.31 -2.32 -29.69
C LEU A 790 -3.25 -3.57 -28.80
N ILE A 791 -2.04 -4.00 -28.42
CA ILE A 791 -1.77 -5.21 -27.63
C ILE A 791 -2.27 -5.08 -26.17
N GLY A 792 -2.64 -6.19 -25.55
CA GLY A 792 -3.24 -6.20 -24.20
C GLY A 792 -2.36 -5.67 -23.08
N ASN A 793 -1.03 -5.82 -23.16
CA ASN A 793 -0.09 -5.47 -22.08
C ASN A 793 1.33 -5.24 -22.64
N LEU A 794 2.11 -4.33 -22.05
CA LEU A 794 3.54 -4.20 -22.31
C LEU A 794 4.30 -3.75 -21.05
N GLN A 795 5.16 -4.63 -20.55
CA GLN A 795 5.97 -4.49 -19.35
C GLN A 795 7.47 -4.58 -19.69
N PRO A 796 8.39 -4.25 -18.76
CA PRO A 796 9.78 -4.62 -18.90
C PRO A 796 9.92 -6.12 -19.22
N ALA A 797 10.64 -6.43 -20.30
CA ALA A 797 10.85 -7.76 -20.86
C ALA A 797 9.59 -8.59 -21.21
N HIS A 798 8.39 -7.99 -21.33
CA HIS A 798 7.17 -8.76 -21.65
C HIS A 798 6.12 -8.00 -22.48
N MET A 799 5.59 -8.64 -23.53
CA MET A 799 4.41 -8.20 -24.29
C MET A 799 3.28 -9.25 -24.22
N ASP A 800 2.06 -8.82 -23.90
CA ASP A 800 0.85 -9.65 -24.05
C ASP A 800 0.17 -9.32 -25.37
N PHE A 801 0.41 -10.17 -26.37
CA PHE A 801 -0.12 -10.00 -27.71
C PHE A 801 -1.63 -10.28 -27.84
N ARG A 802 -2.35 -10.72 -26.79
CA ARG A 802 -3.80 -10.96 -26.87
C ARG A 802 -4.53 -9.67 -27.29
N PHE A 803 -5.51 -9.82 -28.19
CA PHE A 803 -6.44 -8.76 -28.56
C PHE A 803 -7.45 -8.60 -27.42
N PHE A 804 -7.60 -7.39 -26.87
CA PHE A 804 -8.67 -7.05 -25.91
C PHE A 804 -9.65 -6.08 -26.55
N THR A 805 -10.93 -6.44 -26.55
CA THR A 805 -11.96 -5.78 -27.35
C THR A 805 -12.33 -4.42 -26.79
N LEU A 806 -12.62 -4.33 -25.49
CA LEU A 806 -13.10 -3.10 -24.87
C LEU A 806 -12.08 -1.96 -25.01
N GLY A 807 -10.79 -2.24 -24.78
CA GLY A 807 -9.69 -1.29 -24.92
C GLY A 807 -9.50 -0.80 -26.35
N ASN A 808 -9.56 -1.70 -27.35
CA ASN A 808 -9.44 -1.33 -28.76
C ASN A 808 -10.64 -0.48 -29.23
N LEU A 809 -11.87 -0.84 -28.84
CA LEU A 809 -13.06 -0.06 -29.17
C LEU A 809 -13.07 1.32 -28.49
N TRP A 810 -12.67 1.41 -27.22
CA TRP A 810 -12.53 2.70 -26.54
C TRP A 810 -11.38 3.53 -27.08
N SER A 811 -10.34 2.91 -27.67
CA SER A 811 -9.29 3.64 -28.37
C SER A 811 -9.84 4.38 -29.59
N ILE A 812 -10.75 3.75 -30.34
CA ILE A 812 -11.50 4.37 -31.44
C ILE A 812 -12.38 5.51 -30.92
N VAL A 813 -13.27 5.22 -29.96
CA VAL A 813 -14.28 6.16 -29.43
C VAL A 813 -13.64 7.44 -28.88
N SER A 814 -12.52 7.32 -28.17
CA SER A 814 -11.82 8.45 -27.53
C SER A 814 -10.84 9.20 -28.44
N SER A 815 -10.61 8.74 -29.67
CA SER A 815 -9.48 9.15 -30.53
C SER A 815 -8.12 9.04 -29.83
N LEU A 816 -7.89 7.92 -29.17
CA LEU A 816 -6.59 7.56 -28.60
C LEU A 816 -5.68 6.93 -29.66
N GLY A 817 -6.21 6.05 -30.51
CA GLY A 817 -5.53 5.64 -31.75
C GLY A 817 -5.66 6.73 -32.81
N THR A 818 -4.70 6.80 -33.75
CA THR A 818 -4.83 7.66 -34.95
C THR A 818 -5.99 7.20 -35.86
N PRO A 819 -6.50 8.03 -36.79
CA PRO A 819 -7.60 7.62 -37.68
C PRO A 819 -7.30 6.33 -38.45
N ARG A 820 -6.07 6.19 -38.98
CA ARG A 820 -5.59 4.98 -39.64
C ARG A 820 -5.50 3.75 -38.72
N GLN A 821 -5.08 3.93 -37.46
CA GLN A 821 -5.06 2.83 -36.48
C GLN A 821 -6.49 2.38 -36.13
N ASN A 822 -7.39 3.34 -35.95
CA ASN A 822 -8.81 3.09 -35.64
C ASN A 822 -9.53 2.37 -36.79
N GLU A 823 -9.24 2.74 -38.04
CA GLU A 823 -9.71 2.03 -39.24
C GLU A 823 -9.14 0.61 -39.32
N ALA A 824 -7.82 0.44 -39.12
CA ALA A 824 -7.16 -0.86 -39.14
C ALA A 824 -7.65 -1.82 -38.03
N VAL A 825 -8.13 -1.31 -36.89
CA VAL A 825 -8.83 -2.11 -35.86
C VAL A 825 -10.17 -2.64 -36.38
N LEU A 826 -10.98 -1.83 -37.07
CA LEU A 826 -12.24 -2.30 -37.63
C LEU A 826 -12.01 -3.25 -38.83
N ASN A 827 -10.97 -3.01 -39.64
CA ASN A 827 -10.56 -3.93 -40.70
C ASN A 827 -10.10 -5.29 -40.13
N LEU A 828 -9.44 -5.32 -38.96
CA LEU A 828 -9.13 -6.56 -38.25
C LEU A 828 -10.41 -7.27 -37.77
N VAL A 829 -11.35 -6.56 -37.15
CA VAL A 829 -12.63 -7.14 -36.68
C VAL A 829 -13.47 -7.69 -37.85
N GLU A 830 -13.43 -7.03 -39.01
CA GLU A 830 -14.05 -7.50 -40.25
C GLU A 830 -13.35 -8.74 -40.82
N ALA A 831 -12.02 -8.72 -40.95
CA ALA A 831 -11.22 -9.82 -41.51
C ALA A 831 -11.14 -11.06 -40.59
N LYS A 832 -11.39 -10.90 -39.28
CA LYS A 832 -11.39 -11.97 -38.27
C LYS A 832 -12.74 -12.09 -37.56
N TRP A 833 -13.81 -11.80 -38.30
CA TRP A 833 -15.19 -11.78 -37.80
C TRP A 833 -15.60 -13.07 -37.08
N ASP A 834 -15.24 -14.24 -37.59
CA ASP A 834 -15.66 -15.52 -37.00
C ASP A 834 -14.93 -15.85 -35.68
N ASP A 835 -13.75 -15.27 -35.46
CA ASP A 835 -13.01 -15.38 -34.19
C ASP A 835 -13.46 -14.33 -33.16
N LEU A 836 -13.73 -13.08 -33.58
CA LEU A 836 -13.99 -11.95 -32.69
C LEU A 836 -15.49 -11.68 -32.43
N ILE A 837 -16.37 -12.08 -33.37
CA ILE A 837 -17.83 -11.98 -33.26
C ILE A 837 -18.47 -13.38 -33.24
N GLY A 838 -18.10 -14.24 -34.19
CA GLY A 838 -18.66 -15.58 -34.33
C GLY A 838 -20.19 -15.59 -34.38
N GLN A 839 -20.81 -16.38 -33.50
CA GLN A 839 -22.26 -16.54 -33.36
C GLN A 839 -22.85 -15.74 -32.19
N MET A 840 -22.05 -14.91 -31.51
CA MET A 840 -22.51 -13.98 -30.48
C MET A 840 -21.49 -12.82 -30.27
N PRO A 841 -21.82 -11.58 -30.66
CA PRO A 841 -20.95 -10.42 -30.40
C PRO A 841 -20.80 -10.16 -28.89
N LEU A 842 -19.66 -9.73 -28.37
CA LEU A 842 -18.30 -9.79 -28.95
C LEU A 842 -17.39 -10.60 -28.01
N LYS A 843 -16.29 -11.16 -28.51
CA LYS A 843 -15.24 -11.67 -27.62
C LYS A 843 -14.74 -10.59 -26.68
N ILE A 844 -14.49 -10.93 -25.42
CA ILE A 844 -13.84 -10.01 -24.48
C ILE A 844 -12.34 -9.88 -24.77
N CYS A 845 -11.70 -11.01 -25.07
CA CYS A 845 -10.33 -11.09 -25.56
C CYS A 845 -10.15 -12.27 -26.54
N TYR A 846 -9.04 -12.27 -27.28
CA TYR A 846 -8.66 -13.35 -28.19
C TYR A 846 -7.13 -13.51 -28.28
N PRO A 847 -6.59 -14.75 -28.36
CA PRO A 847 -7.27 -16.02 -28.11
C PRO A 847 -7.50 -16.27 -26.61
N ALA A 848 -8.18 -17.36 -26.27
CA ALA A 848 -8.15 -17.90 -24.91
C ALA A 848 -6.75 -18.45 -24.57
N VAL A 849 -6.35 -18.37 -23.30
CA VAL A 849 -5.18 -19.08 -22.77
C VAL A 849 -5.56 -20.52 -22.42
N GLU A 850 -4.72 -21.48 -22.80
CA GLU A 850 -5.04 -22.91 -22.72
C GLU A 850 -4.00 -23.72 -21.95
N SER A 851 -4.32 -24.99 -21.66
CA SER A 851 -3.39 -25.99 -21.11
C SER A 851 -2.55 -25.51 -19.92
N GLU A 852 -1.22 -25.42 -20.05
CA GLU A 852 -0.32 -24.99 -18.96
C GLU A 852 -0.31 -23.47 -18.78
N GLU A 853 -0.45 -22.70 -19.86
CA GLU A 853 -0.62 -21.25 -19.78
C GLU A 853 -1.83 -20.92 -18.91
N TRP A 854 -2.99 -21.56 -19.15
CA TRP A 854 -4.17 -21.40 -18.31
C TRP A 854 -3.90 -21.65 -16.81
N ARG A 855 -3.12 -22.69 -16.47
CA ARG A 855 -2.77 -23.00 -15.07
C ARG A 855 -1.92 -21.91 -14.45
N ILE A 856 -0.87 -21.47 -15.14
CA ILE A 856 0.10 -20.46 -14.65
C ILE A 856 -0.54 -19.07 -14.61
N ILE A 857 -1.21 -18.67 -15.69
CA ILE A 857 -1.80 -17.35 -15.89
C ILE A 857 -2.97 -17.13 -14.94
N THR A 858 -3.96 -18.04 -14.94
CA THR A 858 -5.20 -17.84 -14.14
C THR A 858 -5.09 -18.37 -12.71
N GLY A 859 -4.06 -19.18 -12.40
CA GLY A 859 -4.02 -19.96 -11.17
C GLY A 859 -4.95 -21.18 -11.20
N SER A 860 -5.23 -21.72 -12.40
CA SER A 860 -6.21 -22.79 -12.66
C SER A 860 -7.65 -22.41 -12.28
N ASP A 861 -8.08 -21.18 -12.60
CA ASP A 861 -9.40 -20.66 -12.22
C ASP A 861 -10.55 -21.40 -12.96
N PRO A 862 -11.43 -22.13 -12.25
CA PRO A 862 -12.46 -22.97 -12.86
C PRO A 862 -13.63 -22.18 -13.50
N LYS A 863 -13.71 -20.85 -13.29
CA LYS A 863 -14.66 -19.98 -14.03
C LYS A 863 -14.07 -19.51 -15.37
N ASN A 864 -12.75 -19.39 -15.46
CA ASN A 864 -12.01 -18.90 -16.63
C ASN A 864 -11.36 -20.05 -17.44
N THR A 865 -12.05 -21.18 -17.59
CA THR A 865 -11.62 -22.25 -18.49
C THR A 865 -11.53 -21.76 -19.95
N PRO A 866 -10.74 -22.40 -20.84
CA PRO A 866 -10.61 -21.98 -22.24
C PRO A 866 -11.94 -21.71 -22.94
N TRP A 867 -12.03 -20.55 -23.58
CA TRP A 867 -13.23 -20.03 -24.26
C TRP A 867 -14.46 -19.90 -23.35
N SER A 868 -14.25 -19.50 -22.09
CA SER A 868 -15.30 -19.26 -21.09
C SER A 868 -15.03 -18.01 -20.26
N TYR A 869 -16.09 -17.28 -19.92
CA TYR A 869 -16.06 -16.07 -19.10
C TYR A 869 -15.04 -15.03 -19.58
N HIS A 870 -14.04 -14.64 -18.78
CA HIS A 870 -13.00 -13.68 -19.21
C HIS A 870 -11.95 -14.30 -20.14
N ASN A 871 -11.86 -15.62 -20.19
CA ASN A 871 -10.88 -16.34 -21.00
C ASN A 871 -11.44 -16.68 -22.39
N GLY A 872 -11.66 -15.65 -23.22
CA GLY A 872 -12.21 -15.81 -24.57
C GLY A 872 -13.72 -16.11 -24.62
N GLY A 873 -14.48 -15.76 -23.59
CA GLY A 873 -15.95 -15.73 -23.66
C GLY A 873 -16.47 -14.63 -24.60
N SER A 874 -17.69 -14.80 -25.09
CA SER A 874 -18.45 -13.80 -25.85
C SER A 874 -19.44 -13.07 -24.94
N TRP A 875 -19.44 -11.74 -24.98
CA TRP A 875 -20.12 -10.87 -24.03
C TRP A 875 -21.07 -9.89 -24.75
N PRO A 876 -22.39 -10.08 -24.66
CA PRO A 876 -23.38 -9.24 -25.35
C PRO A 876 -23.32 -7.76 -24.98
N THR A 877 -22.91 -7.45 -23.75
CA THR A 877 -22.77 -6.06 -23.28
C THR A 877 -21.77 -5.24 -24.10
N LEU A 878 -20.80 -5.86 -24.79
CA LEU A 878 -19.81 -5.16 -25.62
C LEU A 878 -20.37 -4.55 -26.92
N LEU A 879 -21.63 -4.87 -27.26
CA LEU A 879 -22.27 -4.49 -28.52
C LEU A 879 -22.46 -2.96 -28.67
N TRP A 880 -22.64 -2.22 -27.57
CA TRP A 880 -22.87 -0.77 -27.66
C TRP A 880 -21.58 0.01 -27.88
N GLN A 881 -20.46 -0.43 -27.29
CA GLN A 881 -19.13 0.12 -27.56
C GLN A 881 -18.73 -0.17 -29.01
N PHE A 882 -19.05 -1.37 -29.51
CA PHE A 882 -18.80 -1.73 -30.91
C PHE A 882 -19.64 -0.87 -31.87
N THR A 883 -20.92 -0.69 -31.56
CA THR A 883 -21.83 0.20 -32.30
C THR A 883 -21.31 1.63 -32.32
N LEU A 884 -20.92 2.19 -31.18
CA LEU A 884 -20.42 3.56 -31.07
C LEU A 884 -19.09 3.76 -31.83
N ALA A 885 -18.16 2.81 -31.75
CA ALA A 885 -16.90 2.82 -32.50
C ALA A 885 -17.15 2.74 -34.02
N CYS A 886 -18.07 1.88 -34.46
CA CYS A 886 -18.47 1.75 -35.85
C CYS A 886 -19.13 3.04 -36.38
N MET A 887 -20.02 3.67 -35.60
CA MET A 887 -20.67 4.93 -35.98
C MET A 887 -19.67 6.07 -36.15
N LYS A 888 -18.71 6.20 -35.24
CA LYS A 888 -17.61 7.18 -35.32
C LYS A 888 -16.77 7.03 -36.58
N MET A 889 -16.46 5.78 -36.97
CA MET A 889 -15.69 5.48 -38.18
C MET A 889 -16.58 5.31 -39.44
N HIS A 890 -17.87 5.66 -39.35
CA HIS A 890 -18.88 5.53 -40.41
C HIS A 890 -19.07 4.09 -40.98
N ARG A 891 -18.62 3.07 -40.24
CA ARG A 891 -18.77 1.62 -40.52
C ARG A 891 -20.07 1.04 -39.94
N THR A 892 -21.19 1.71 -40.13
CA THR A 892 -22.50 1.31 -39.55
C THR A 892 -23.03 -0.01 -40.11
N ASP A 893 -22.48 -0.48 -41.24
CA ASP A 893 -22.64 -1.83 -41.79
C ASP A 893 -22.22 -2.91 -40.79
N LEU A 894 -21.07 -2.74 -40.13
CA LEU A 894 -20.54 -3.71 -39.16
C LEU A 894 -21.39 -3.75 -37.89
N ALA A 895 -21.78 -2.58 -37.37
CA ALA A 895 -22.67 -2.48 -36.21
C ALA A 895 -24.01 -3.20 -36.45
N LYS A 896 -24.63 -2.95 -37.62
CA LYS A 896 -25.85 -3.66 -38.03
C LYS A 896 -25.62 -5.16 -38.15
N LYS A 897 -24.54 -5.61 -38.80
CA LYS A 897 -24.21 -7.03 -38.95
C LYS A 897 -24.04 -7.74 -37.59
N ALA A 898 -23.54 -7.06 -36.57
CA ALA A 898 -23.46 -7.60 -35.21
C ALA A 898 -24.82 -7.63 -34.50
N LEU A 899 -25.63 -6.57 -34.61
CA LEU A 899 -27.02 -6.55 -34.13
C LEU A 899 -27.85 -7.67 -34.74
N ASP A 900 -27.77 -7.85 -36.06
CA ASP A 900 -28.44 -8.92 -36.82
C ASP A 900 -28.00 -10.33 -36.35
N ILE A 901 -26.88 -10.50 -35.63
CA ILE A 901 -26.46 -11.77 -35.01
C ILE A 901 -27.04 -11.89 -33.59
N ALA A 902 -26.98 -10.81 -32.80
CA ALA A 902 -27.49 -10.77 -31.42
C ALA A 902 -29.02 -11.00 -31.37
N GLU A 903 -29.78 -10.38 -32.27
CA GLU A 903 -31.25 -10.49 -32.34
C GLU A 903 -31.76 -11.90 -32.64
N LYS A 904 -30.94 -12.74 -33.28
CA LYS A 904 -31.29 -14.15 -33.55
C LYS A 904 -31.33 -15.03 -32.30
N ARG A 905 -30.81 -14.54 -31.16
CA ARG A 905 -30.53 -15.39 -29.99
C ARG A 905 -30.80 -14.76 -28.63
N LEU A 906 -30.48 -13.49 -28.38
CA LEU A 906 -30.45 -12.97 -26.99
C LEU A 906 -31.76 -13.13 -26.22
N SER A 907 -32.90 -12.86 -26.85
CA SER A 907 -34.23 -13.10 -26.26
C SER A 907 -34.50 -14.59 -26.05
N LEU A 908 -34.27 -15.43 -27.08
CA LEU A 908 -34.52 -16.88 -27.04
C LEU A 908 -33.68 -17.62 -25.98
N ASP A 909 -32.42 -17.20 -25.82
CA ASP A 909 -31.45 -17.77 -24.87
C ASP A 909 -31.58 -17.15 -23.46
N GLY A 910 -32.58 -16.28 -23.20
CA GLY A 910 -32.89 -15.75 -21.86
C GLY A 910 -32.01 -14.60 -21.38
N TRP A 911 -31.48 -13.79 -22.29
CA TRP A 911 -30.57 -12.65 -22.04
C TRP A 911 -29.36 -12.97 -21.14
N PRO A 912 -28.47 -13.91 -21.52
CA PRO A 912 -27.34 -14.31 -20.67
C PRO A 912 -26.29 -13.22 -20.40
N GLU A 913 -25.60 -13.39 -19.28
CA GLU A 913 -24.38 -12.63 -18.90
C GLU A 913 -23.25 -12.77 -19.94
N TYR A 914 -22.98 -14.00 -20.41
CA TYR A 914 -21.94 -14.32 -21.40
C TYR A 914 -22.22 -15.66 -22.10
N TYR A 915 -21.42 -15.95 -23.13
CA TYR A 915 -21.48 -17.15 -23.98
C TYR A 915 -20.09 -17.79 -24.14
N ASP A 916 -20.05 -19.11 -24.16
CA ASP A 916 -18.82 -19.92 -24.19
C ASP A 916 -18.56 -20.50 -25.59
N THR A 917 -17.42 -21.18 -25.73
CA THR A 917 -16.81 -21.74 -26.96
C THR A 917 -16.20 -20.70 -27.90
N ARG A 918 -15.25 -21.11 -28.75
CA ARG A 918 -14.53 -20.23 -29.69
C ARG A 918 -15.47 -19.36 -30.52
N SER A 919 -16.61 -19.89 -30.99
CA SER A 919 -17.59 -19.15 -31.78
C SER A 919 -18.77 -18.56 -30.98
N GLY A 920 -18.76 -18.58 -29.64
CA GLY A 920 -19.88 -18.08 -28.82
C GLY A 920 -21.17 -18.91 -28.93
N LYS A 921 -21.05 -20.21 -29.25
CA LYS A 921 -22.20 -21.07 -29.54
C LYS A 921 -23.04 -21.43 -28.31
N PHE A 922 -22.43 -21.69 -27.16
CA PHE A 922 -23.16 -22.10 -25.95
C PHE A 922 -23.40 -20.92 -25.02
N ILE A 923 -24.51 -20.95 -24.27
CA ILE A 923 -24.73 -20.06 -23.12
C ILE A 923 -23.61 -20.33 -22.10
N GLY A 924 -23.11 -19.28 -21.44
CA GLY A 924 -21.98 -19.37 -20.53
C GLY A 924 -22.22 -20.34 -19.37
N LYS A 925 -21.22 -21.17 -19.05
CA LYS A 925 -21.27 -22.27 -18.07
C LYS A 925 -21.74 -21.86 -16.67
N GLN A 926 -21.59 -20.59 -16.30
CA GLN A 926 -22.10 -19.97 -15.07
C GLN A 926 -22.68 -18.56 -15.37
N ALA A 927 -23.27 -18.37 -16.55
CA ALA A 927 -23.93 -17.11 -16.91
C ALA A 927 -25.29 -17.00 -16.21
N ARG A 928 -25.59 -15.83 -15.65
CA ARG A 928 -26.96 -15.50 -15.20
C ARG A 928 -27.83 -15.24 -16.41
N LEU A 929 -29.10 -15.60 -16.31
CA LEU A 929 -30.14 -15.15 -17.24
C LEU A 929 -30.64 -13.76 -16.82
N TYR A 930 -31.24 -13.02 -17.75
CA TYR A 930 -31.75 -11.67 -17.52
C TYR A 930 -30.71 -10.72 -16.90
N GLN A 931 -29.46 -10.80 -17.39
CA GLN A 931 -28.38 -9.91 -16.98
C GLN A 931 -28.57 -8.52 -17.62
N THR A 932 -28.70 -7.50 -16.78
CA THR A 932 -29.13 -6.15 -17.16
C THR A 932 -28.21 -5.50 -18.18
N TRP A 933 -26.88 -5.63 -18.05
CA TRP A 933 -25.95 -5.02 -19.02
C TRP A 933 -25.96 -5.66 -20.41
N SER A 934 -26.52 -6.87 -20.57
CA SER A 934 -26.73 -7.53 -21.87
C SER A 934 -27.99 -6.99 -22.54
N ILE A 935 -29.07 -6.84 -21.77
CA ILE A 935 -30.34 -6.22 -22.19
C ILE A 935 -30.11 -4.75 -22.57
N ALA A 936 -29.47 -3.98 -21.67
CA ALA A 936 -29.17 -2.58 -21.88
C ALA A 936 -28.14 -2.35 -22.98
N GLY A 937 -27.13 -3.23 -23.12
CA GLY A 937 -26.16 -3.15 -24.21
C GLY A 937 -26.81 -3.32 -25.59
N TYR A 938 -27.77 -4.24 -25.72
CA TYR A 938 -28.60 -4.35 -26.93
C TYR A 938 -29.45 -3.09 -27.15
N LEU A 939 -30.20 -2.63 -26.15
CA LEU A 939 -31.06 -1.44 -26.26
C LEU A 939 -30.29 -0.18 -26.65
N THR A 940 -29.17 0.11 -25.98
CA THR A 940 -28.31 1.26 -26.30
C THR A 940 -27.78 1.16 -27.72
N SER A 941 -27.35 -0.03 -28.18
CA SER A 941 -26.92 -0.23 -29.57
C SER A 941 -28.02 0.13 -30.59
N LYS A 942 -29.26 -0.30 -30.31
CA LYS A 942 -30.42 0.01 -31.17
C LYS A 942 -30.73 1.50 -31.19
N VAL A 943 -30.85 2.14 -30.03
CA VAL A 943 -31.21 3.58 -29.95
C VAL A 943 -30.08 4.49 -30.46
N LEU A 944 -28.80 4.10 -30.31
CA LEU A 944 -27.67 4.79 -30.95
C LEU A 944 -27.82 4.78 -32.48
N MET A 945 -28.07 3.62 -33.08
CA MET A 945 -28.26 3.46 -34.53
C MET A 945 -29.49 4.23 -35.08
N GLU A 946 -30.45 4.57 -34.22
CA GLU A 946 -31.60 5.40 -34.56
C GLU A 946 -31.37 6.90 -34.32
N LYS A 947 -30.40 7.27 -33.47
CA LYS A 947 -30.10 8.66 -33.09
C LYS A 947 -28.62 9.00 -33.32
N PRO A 948 -28.16 9.11 -34.58
CA PRO A 948 -26.77 9.40 -34.90
C PRO A 948 -26.25 10.70 -34.28
N ASP A 949 -27.07 11.75 -34.23
CA ASP A 949 -26.71 13.04 -33.61
C ASP A 949 -26.45 12.91 -32.10
N ALA A 950 -27.20 12.04 -31.41
CA ALA A 950 -26.99 11.76 -29.99
C ALA A 950 -25.76 10.86 -29.76
N ALA A 951 -25.49 9.93 -30.68
CA ALA A 951 -24.27 9.12 -30.65
C ALA A 951 -23.00 9.96 -30.85
N ALA A 952 -23.05 10.99 -31.71
CA ALA A 952 -21.94 11.92 -31.95
C ALA A 952 -21.51 12.70 -30.69
N LEU A 953 -22.40 12.89 -29.72
CA LEU A 953 -22.09 13.54 -28.44
C LEU A 953 -21.31 12.63 -27.48
N LEU A 954 -21.34 11.31 -27.69
CA LEU A 954 -20.76 10.29 -26.81
C LEU A 954 -19.34 9.83 -27.22
N PHE A 955 -18.85 10.26 -28.38
CA PHE A 955 -17.47 10.06 -28.80
C PHE A 955 -16.68 11.37 -28.93
N TRP A 956 -15.40 11.29 -29.33
CA TRP A 956 -14.50 12.44 -29.46
C TRP A 956 -13.74 12.45 -30.79
N GLU A 957 -13.63 13.63 -31.39
CA GLU A 957 -12.71 13.90 -32.50
C GLU A 957 -11.23 13.91 -32.06
N GLU A 958 -10.32 13.89 -33.04
CA GLU A 958 -8.88 14.08 -32.82
C GLU A 958 -8.58 15.43 -32.15
N ASP A 959 -7.51 15.46 -31.34
CA ASP A 959 -7.19 16.58 -30.46
C ASP A 959 -5.84 17.19 -30.84
N TYR A 960 -5.85 18.04 -31.87
CA TYR A 960 -4.63 18.62 -32.41
C TYR A 960 -3.83 19.42 -31.35
N ASP A 961 -4.51 20.02 -30.37
CA ASP A 961 -3.87 20.72 -29.24
C ASP A 961 -3.07 19.76 -28.33
N ILE A 962 -3.59 18.57 -28.00
CA ILE A 962 -2.81 17.54 -27.25
C ILE A 962 -1.59 17.08 -28.07
N LEU A 963 -1.72 17.00 -29.39
CA LEU A 963 -0.67 16.54 -30.30
C LEU A 963 0.44 17.59 -30.52
N GLU A 964 0.08 18.88 -30.59
CA GLU A 964 1.07 19.97 -30.70
C GLU A 964 1.76 20.29 -29.36
N ASN A 965 1.05 20.15 -28.22
CA ASN A 965 1.63 20.37 -26.88
C ASN A 965 2.55 19.24 -26.37
N CYS A 966 2.95 18.28 -27.23
CA CYS A 966 3.89 17.22 -26.87
C CYS A 966 5.23 17.81 -26.36
N ILE A 967 5.49 17.68 -25.05
CA ILE A 967 6.42 18.53 -24.29
C ILE A 967 7.88 18.24 -24.64
N CYS A 968 8.29 18.82 -25.76
CA CYS A 968 9.66 18.83 -26.25
C CYS A 968 9.96 20.10 -27.10
N ALA A 969 9.03 21.04 -27.19
CA ALA A 969 9.25 22.38 -27.73
C ALA A 969 10.06 23.26 -26.76
N MET A 970 10.10 22.92 -25.47
CA MET A 970 10.71 23.72 -24.41
C MET A 970 12.11 23.23 -23.98
N SER A 971 13.05 23.12 -24.92
CA SER A 971 14.47 23.23 -24.56
C SER A 971 15.30 23.74 -25.76
N ASN A 972 15.93 24.90 -25.62
CA ASN A 972 17.04 25.33 -26.47
C ASN A 972 18.35 24.69 -25.98
N SER A 973 18.38 23.35 -25.89
CA SER A 973 19.59 22.60 -25.56
C SER A 973 20.10 21.88 -26.80
N ASN A 974 21.42 21.88 -27.02
CA ASN A 974 22.04 21.30 -28.22
C ASN A 974 22.07 19.75 -28.24
N ARG A 975 21.28 19.08 -27.38
CA ARG A 975 21.19 17.61 -27.33
C ARG A 975 20.17 17.04 -28.34
N LYS A 976 20.59 17.09 -29.61
CA LYS A 976 20.19 16.25 -30.76
C LYS A 976 18.68 16.13 -31.13
N LYS A 977 18.46 15.76 -32.40
CA LYS A 977 17.13 15.58 -33.00
C LYS A 977 16.46 14.30 -32.49
N CYS A 978 15.41 14.44 -31.69
CA CYS A 978 14.40 13.39 -31.52
C CYS A 978 13.67 13.14 -32.86
N SER A 979 13.18 11.91 -33.09
CA SER A 979 12.66 11.37 -34.36
C SER A 979 11.29 11.94 -34.85
N ARG A 980 10.94 13.17 -34.45
CA ARG A 980 9.58 13.76 -34.53
C ARG A 980 9.05 14.05 -35.95
N ARG A 981 9.84 13.85 -37.01
CA ARG A 981 9.34 13.95 -38.39
C ARG A 981 8.37 12.83 -38.75
N LEU A 982 8.49 11.65 -38.14
CA LEU A 982 7.57 10.53 -38.39
C LEU A 982 6.16 10.80 -37.85
N ALA A 983 6.04 11.33 -36.64
CA ALA A 983 4.75 11.67 -36.04
C ALA A 983 3.96 12.69 -36.89
N LYS A 984 4.58 13.80 -37.34
CA LYS A 984 3.89 14.75 -38.26
C LYS A 984 3.55 14.15 -39.63
N SER A 985 4.23 13.08 -40.09
CA SER A 985 3.85 12.35 -41.31
C SER A 985 2.75 11.28 -41.12
N GLN A 986 2.31 11.02 -39.89
CA GLN A 986 1.19 10.12 -39.57
C GLN A 986 -0.10 10.86 -39.18
N ILE A 987 -0.04 12.18 -39.04
CA ILE A 987 -1.16 13.07 -38.68
C ILE A 987 -1.63 13.90 -39.90
N LEU A 988 -0.90 13.86 -41.01
CA LEU A 988 -1.14 14.63 -42.24
C LEU A 988 -1.19 13.71 -43.49
N VAL A 989 -1.95 12.62 -43.38
CA VAL A 989 -2.41 11.75 -44.48
C VAL A 989 -3.85 11.38 -44.18
#